data_AF-A0A353EVD4-F1
#
_entry.id   AF-A0A353EVD4-F1
#
_cell.length_a   1.000
_cell.length_b   1.000
_cell.length_c   1.000
_cell.angle_alpha   90.00
_cell.angle_beta   90.00
_cell.angle_gamma   90.00
#
_symmetry.space_group_name_H-M   'P 1'
#
loop_
_entity.id
_entity.type
_entity.pdbx_description
1 polymer ?
#
loop_
_entity_poly.entity_id
_entity_poly.type
_entity_poly.pdbx_seq_one_letter_code
_entity_poly.pdbx_strand_id
1 'polypeptide(L)'
;MRTTVTMWFTIFGAFARSDTDRKRRNVMKTGYRLQAWAVLLALCIGLLGALTLPALADGESTVWDGTVGTAFDGGSGTEEDPYLIGSGKTLAYLAHLVNEVSAEEGGGQQRNLYFRLTADIDLGGKPWTAIGKDYEGSYGRVPFNGNFDGAGHVVKNLNAVAAEGARLTGLFGLSYTAHIRNLGIESGTVTVTTAYGAGILAVAQGVADASTVIENCYNNATVRKEGNPGGMTEMGGIVGYSVHANVVIRNCVNYGLIDGGVAGANQNTSMGGVVGFAQRGTIESCYNLGTVNSGFARGGGLFGMCNQPQDFVVKDCATAGLVYNRATDNALPTGTFAAKLTAAPKEISGCTVYTKAFAEYRGGTFTAEEKEYRVAQALAGDGASYITGVTVNTTDEIPSVTARGEKFVNATEWGRYLAGSIGNGTPAAIDGVADEAYFGSFARYELGTEGGMRADLHLVADARNLYLFASVRSSEAASDAVSLTVVSGTETATFRVTRDGTLTADSAEKQEASEAAVLATDGAWTAEALLPVSLMGIHSVNLTVTLTNAAGEHPETLEAVPVRDILGNEGVAVTGIELNKTELALKTGESATLTAKVTPFDAYDPTVEWSSSDTTVLSVSDRGIVKASKPGRATVTAKTRDGGHEATCTVTVTPNEVTGVTLSLTELTLEIGKKKLLVCTVAPENADNKNVTWTSGNEAVATVSANGLVTAQGGGETDITVTTEDGTFEAVCHVTVTVTLSGLTFSESEISMTVGEKKTVSAEKTPSDATDPLTWESSDSTVVSVNEQGELTALAAGSATVTVKNADGSIQATLTVTVTEPAESTPTDTEEPKGCASALGAGLPMLLAIAAIGTVAKKRKHGN
;
A
#
# COMPACT_ATOMS: atom_id res chain seq x y z
N MET A 1 -36.70 -17.50 -29.71
CA MET A 1 -38.14 -17.86 -29.57
C MET A 1 -38.66 -17.10 -28.35
N ARG A 2 -39.73 -16.30 -28.35
CA ARG A 2 -41.17 -16.54 -28.64
C ARG A 2 -41.84 -17.56 -27.71
N THR A 3 -43.03 -17.18 -27.20
CA THR A 3 -43.92 -17.92 -26.25
C THR A 3 -43.33 -18.10 -24.83
N THR A 4 -44.08 -17.98 -23.72
CA THR A 4 -45.55 -17.89 -23.50
C THR A 4 -45.89 -16.96 -22.32
N VAL A 5 -47.05 -16.27 -22.35
CA VAL A 5 -47.64 -15.52 -21.21
C VAL A 5 -49.13 -15.80 -21.14
N THR A 6 -49.64 -16.49 -20.11
CA THR A 6 -51.09 -16.74 -19.94
C THR A 6 -51.51 -17.14 -18.51
N MET A 7 -52.26 -16.27 -17.81
CA MET A 7 -53.29 -16.59 -16.77
C MET A 7 -52.83 -17.25 -15.42
N TRP A 8 -53.59 -17.23 -14.31
CA TRP A 8 -54.95 -16.70 -14.04
C TRP A 8 -55.14 -16.12 -12.61
N PHE A 9 -56.40 -15.78 -12.26
CA PHE A 9 -56.81 -15.01 -11.07
C PHE A 9 -57.49 -15.84 -9.96
N THR A 10 -57.67 -15.22 -8.78
CA THR A 10 -58.60 -15.55 -7.67
C THR A 10 -58.48 -16.89 -6.92
N ILE A 11 -58.62 -16.85 -5.58
CA ILE A 11 -59.77 -17.45 -4.85
C ILE A 11 -59.81 -17.04 -3.35
N PHE A 12 -61.02 -17.03 -2.78
CA PHE A 12 -61.43 -16.86 -1.36
C PHE A 12 -61.27 -15.52 -0.61
N GLY A 13 -62.25 -15.31 0.28
CA GLY A 13 -62.39 -14.23 1.26
C GLY A 13 -63.72 -14.39 2.03
N ALA A 14 -64.17 -13.30 2.68
CA ALA A 14 -65.47 -13.09 3.38
C ALA A 14 -65.54 -13.28 4.92
N PHE A 15 -66.51 -12.56 5.50
CA PHE A 15 -66.88 -12.40 6.92
C PHE A 15 -65.87 -11.67 7.83
N ALA A 16 -66.27 -10.80 8.78
CA ALA A 16 -67.62 -10.38 9.21
C ALA A 16 -67.73 -8.85 9.47
N ARG A 17 -68.95 -8.36 9.79
CA ARG A 17 -69.28 -6.95 10.10
C ARG A 17 -69.18 -6.66 11.61
N SER A 18 -68.71 -5.46 11.98
CA SER A 18 -69.39 -4.55 12.95
C SER A 18 -68.63 -3.22 13.12
N ASP A 19 -69.29 -2.22 13.71
CA ASP A 19 -68.83 -0.84 13.89
C ASP A 19 -67.54 -0.64 14.70
N THR A 20 -66.71 0.32 14.28
CA THR A 20 -66.55 1.63 14.97
C THR A 20 -65.50 2.50 14.29
N ASP A 21 -65.88 3.67 13.76
CA ASP A 21 -65.00 4.48 12.94
C ASP A 21 -64.25 5.59 13.72
N ARG A 22 -63.19 5.20 14.45
CA ARG A 22 -62.24 6.18 15.03
C ARG A 22 -60.75 5.79 14.99
N LYS A 23 -60.38 4.58 14.55
CA LYS A 23 -58.96 4.15 14.41
C LYS A 23 -58.43 4.14 12.96
N ARG A 24 -59.29 4.22 11.93
CA ARG A 24 -58.90 3.99 10.53
C ARG A 24 -57.95 5.06 9.93
N ARG A 25 -58.05 6.34 10.36
CA ARG A 25 -57.25 7.44 9.80
C ARG A 25 -55.73 7.33 10.02
N ASN A 26 -55.27 6.68 11.10
CA ASN A 26 -53.83 6.42 11.30
C ASN A 26 -53.38 5.15 10.55
N VAL A 27 -54.20 4.09 10.54
CA VAL A 27 -53.87 2.83 9.85
C VAL A 27 -53.71 3.04 8.34
N MET A 28 -54.53 3.90 7.70
CA MET A 28 -54.37 4.22 6.28
C MET A 28 -53.02 4.89 5.97
N LYS A 29 -52.56 5.84 6.81
CA LYS A 29 -51.24 6.48 6.61
C LYS A 29 -50.08 5.49 6.75
N THR A 30 -50.20 4.49 7.64
CA THR A 30 -49.21 3.40 7.73
C THR A 30 -49.30 2.46 6.53
N GLY A 31 -50.50 2.14 6.04
CA GLY A 31 -50.72 1.31 4.85
C GLY A 31 -50.12 1.90 3.58
N TYR A 32 -50.34 3.18 3.32
CA TYR A 32 -49.70 3.88 2.19
C TYR A 32 -48.18 3.96 2.33
N ARG A 33 -47.64 4.02 3.57
CA ARG A 33 -46.19 3.91 3.80
C ARG A 33 -45.67 2.51 3.50
N LEU A 34 -46.33 1.44 3.93
CA LEU A 34 -45.91 0.07 3.56
C LEU A 34 -46.03 -0.18 2.05
N GLN A 35 -47.04 0.36 1.37
CA GLN A 35 -47.13 0.26 -0.09
C GLN A 35 -46.04 1.08 -0.79
N ALA A 36 -45.72 2.30 -0.33
CA ALA A 36 -44.61 3.07 -0.85
C ALA A 36 -43.26 2.36 -0.64
N TRP A 37 -43.04 1.75 0.54
CA TRP A 37 -41.84 0.96 0.82
C TRP A 37 -41.79 -0.34 0.03
N ALA A 38 -42.92 -1.02 -0.21
CA ALA A 38 -42.98 -2.20 -1.07
C ALA A 38 -42.74 -1.85 -2.55
N VAL A 39 -43.19 -0.67 -3.02
CA VAL A 39 -42.91 -0.16 -4.37
C VAL A 39 -41.46 0.33 -4.50
N LEU A 40 -40.87 0.97 -3.48
CA LEU A 40 -39.43 1.25 -3.47
C LEU A 40 -38.62 -0.04 -3.44
N LEU A 41 -38.99 -1.04 -2.61
CA LEU A 41 -38.28 -2.32 -2.56
C LEU A 41 -38.41 -3.08 -3.89
N ALA A 42 -39.58 -3.04 -4.53
CA ALA A 42 -39.78 -3.60 -5.88
C ALA A 42 -39.04 -2.81 -6.97
N LEU A 43 -38.85 -1.50 -6.83
CA LEU A 43 -37.97 -0.71 -7.71
C LEU A 43 -36.49 -1.02 -7.47
N CYS A 44 -36.06 -1.21 -6.22
CA CYS A 44 -34.69 -1.66 -5.90
C CYS A 44 -34.43 -3.07 -6.44
N ILE A 45 -35.36 -4.01 -6.26
CA ILE A 45 -35.31 -5.36 -6.85
C ILE A 45 -35.40 -5.29 -8.38
N GLY A 46 -36.14 -4.34 -8.94
CA GLY A 46 -36.22 -4.09 -10.39
C GLY A 46 -34.93 -3.51 -10.98
N LEU A 47 -34.24 -2.61 -10.29
CA LEU A 47 -32.91 -2.12 -10.68
C LEU A 47 -31.83 -3.21 -10.49
N LEU A 48 -31.92 -4.01 -9.43
CA LEU A 48 -31.08 -5.21 -9.26
C LEU A 48 -31.35 -6.25 -10.37
N GLY A 49 -32.57 -6.31 -10.90
CA GLY A 49 -32.94 -7.14 -12.06
C GLY A 49 -32.53 -6.59 -13.42
N ALA A 50 -31.97 -5.37 -13.48
CA ALA A 50 -31.40 -4.79 -14.71
C ALA A 50 -29.88 -4.96 -14.81
N LEU A 51 -29.22 -5.34 -13.71
CA LEU A 51 -27.92 -5.99 -13.77
C LEU A 51 -28.14 -7.43 -14.24
N THR A 52 -27.93 -7.67 -15.53
CA THR A 52 -27.51 -9.00 -15.97
C THR A 52 -26.15 -9.28 -15.35
N LEU A 53 -26.16 -9.88 -14.16
CA LEU A 53 -25.10 -10.81 -13.78
C LEU A 53 -24.81 -11.68 -15.01
N PRO A 54 -23.55 -11.80 -15.45
CA PRO A 54 -23.15 -12.99 -16.17
C PRO A 54 -23.69 -14.19 -15.38
N ALA A 55 -24.18 -15.23 -16.06
CA ALA A 55 -24.37 -16.52 -15.39
C ALA A 55 -23.05 -16.89 -14.69
N LEU A 56 -23.09 -17.69 -13.62
CA LEU A 56 -21.86 -18.28 -13.08
C LEU A 56 -21.13 -18.93 -14.25
N ALA A 57 -19.99 -18.36 -14.63
CA ALA A 57 -19.23 -18.84 -15.76
C ALA A 57 -18.77 -20.27 -15.44
N ASP A 58 -18.85 -21.16 -16.42
CA ASP A 58 -18.18 -22.46 -16.35
C ASP A 58 -16.73 -22.20 -15.95
N GLY A 59 -16.31 -22.79 -14.81
CA GLY A 59 -15.24 -22.24 -13.97
C GLY A 59 -14.04 -21.71 -14.75
N GLU A 60 -13.90 -20.39 -14.83
CA GLU A 60 -12.86 -19.77 -15.66
C GLU A 60 -11.48 -20.25 -15.23
N SER A 61 -10.69 -20.67 -16.23
CA SER A 61 -9.31 -21.05 -16.05
C SER A 61 -8.53 -19.95 -15.35
N THR A 62 -7.93 -20.26 -14.20
CA THR A 62 -6.98 -19.38 -13.51
C THR A 62 -5.70 -19.18 -14.33
N VAL A 63 -5.41 -20.11 -15.24
CA VAL A 63 -4.34 -20.02 -16.23
C VAL A 63 -4.73 -19.08 -17.37
N TRP A 64 -3.85 -18.13 -17.71
CA TRP A 64 -4.07 -17.12 -18.73
C TRP A 64 -4.30 -17.72 -20.13
N ASP A 65 -5.30 -17.19 -20.82
CA ASP A 65 -5.68 -17.58 -22.19
C ASP A 65 -4.91 -16.81 -23.29
N GLY A 66 -4.24 -15.72 -22.93
CA GLY A 66 -3.58 -14.79 -23.87
C GLY A 66 -4.36 -13.50 -24.11
N THR A 67 -5.52 -13.29 -23.47
CA THR A 67 -6.35 -12.09 -23.64
C THR A 67 -5.94 -10.94 -22.72
N VAL A 68 -6.15 -9.71 -23.18
CA VAL A 68 -5.92 -8.49 -22.40
C VAL A 68 -7.20 -8.16 -21.61
N GLY A 69 -7.07 -7.86 -20.32
CA GLY A 69 -8.18 -7.36 -19.49
C GLY A 69 -8.65 -5.95 -19.90
N THR A 70 -9.68 -5.44 -19.23
CA THR A 70 -10.29 -4.13 -19.53
C THR A 70 -10.15 -3.09 -18.41
N ALA A 71 -9.74 -3.53 -17.22
CA ALA A 71 -9.55 -2.71 -16.02
C ALA A 71 -8.58 -3.43 -15.06
N PHE A 72 -8.17 -2.75 -13.98
CA PHE A 72 -7.57 -3.39 -12.81
C PHE A 72 -8.65 -3.99 -11.90
N ASP A 73 -8.26 -4.96 -11.06
CA ASP A 73 -9.22 -5.68 -10.20
C ASP A 73 -9.67 -4.83 -8.99
N GLY A 74 -9.00 -3.70 -8.77
CA GLY A 74 -9.30 -2.70 -7.74
C GLY A 74 -8.17 -1.66 -7.63
N GLY A 75 -8.31 -0.74 -6.67
CA GLY A 75 -7.33 0.30 -6.37
C GLY A 75 -7.41 1.54 -7.28
N SER A 76 -6.88 2.66 -6.77
CA SER A 76 -6.76 3.95 -7.46
C SER A 76 -5.35 4.24 -7.97
N GLY A 77 -4.37 3.39 -7.61
CA GLY A 77 -2.99 3.50 -8.06
C GLY A 77 -2.07 4.32 -7.15
N THR A 78 -2.53 4.73 -5.96
CA THR A 78 -1.68 5.41 -4.96
C THR A 78 -0.87 4.40 -4.14
N GLU A 79 0.04 4.87 -3.27
CA GLU A 79 0.86 3.97 -2.44
C GLU A 79 0.01 3.19 -1.41
N GLU A 80 -1.02 3.86 -0.88
CA GLU A 80 -1.97 3.32 0.09
C GLU A 80 -3.02 2.41 -0.55
N ASP A 81 -3.40 2.69 -1.81
CA ASP A 81 -4.46 2.02 -2.56
C ASP A 81 -3.99 1.69 -4.01
N PRO A 82 -3.00 0.79 -4.16
CA PRO A 82 -2.39 0.49 -5.46
C PRO A 82 -3.32 -0.33 -6.36
N TYR A 83 -3.12 -0.23 -7.67
CA TYR A 83 -3.85 -1.02 -8.64
C TYR A 83 -3.63 -2.53 -8.43
N LEU A 84 -4.72 -3.27 -8.25
CA LEU A 84 -4.70 -4.68 -7.89
C LEU A 84 -4.68 -5.58 -9.13
N ILE A 85 -3.84 -6.61 -9.08
CA ILE A 85 -3.61 -7.58 -10.16
C ILE A 85 -3.63 -9.01 -9.59
N GLY A 86 -4.73 -9.72 -9.82
CA GLY A 86 -4.96 -11.11 -9.40
C GLY A 86 -5.13 -12.10 -10.55
N SER A 87 -4.99 -11.66 -11.81
CA SER A 87 -5.06 -12.55 -12.99
C SER A 87 -4.06 -12.17 -14.09
N GLY A 88 -3.74 -13.14 -14.96
CA GLY A 88 -2.92 -12.89 -16.16
C GLY A 88 -3.57 -11.90 -17.13
N LYS A 89 -4.92 -11.85 -17.19
CA LYS A 89 -5.66 -10.87 -18.00
C LYS A 89 -5.43 -9.44 -17.46
N THR A 90 -5.44 -9.28 -16.13
CA THR A 90 -5.19 -8.01 -15.44
C THR A 90 -3.72 -7.59 -15.54
N LEU A 91 -2.77 -8.53 -15.50
CA LEU A 91 -1.34 -8.24 -15.72
C LEU A 91 -1.07 -7.85 -17.18
N ALA A 92 -1.74 -8.51 -18.14
CA ALA A 92 -1.68 -8.14 -19.56
C ALA A 92 -2.30 -6.75 -19.83
N TYR A 93 -3.30 -6.34 -19.05
CA TYR A 93 -3.85 -4.98 -19.12
C TYR A 93 -2.81 -3.91 -18.70
N LEU A 94 -2.00 -4.17 -17.66
CA LEU A 94 -0.85 -3.31 -17.35
C LEU A 94 0.15 -3.23 -18.52
N ALA A 95 0.49 -4.38 -19.12
CA ALA A 95 1.38 -4.41 -20.29
C ALA A 95 0.80 -3.58 -21.45
N HIS A 96 -0.49 -3.67 -21.72
CA HIS A 96 -1.18 -2.90 -22.76
C HIS A 96 -1.20 -1.38 -22.47
N LEU A 97 -1.55 -0.97 -21.24
CA LEU A 97 -1.55 0.44 -20.82
C LEU A 97 -0.17 1.09 -20.95
N VAL A 98 0.89 0.35 -20.59
CA VAL A 98 2.28 0.84 -20.71
C VAL A 98 2.70 0.90 -22.17
N ASN A 99 2.34 -0.11 -22.99
CA ASN A 99 2.90 -0.28 -24.34
C ASN A 99 2.14 0.46 -25.46
N GLU A 100 0.82 0.61 -25.37
CA GLU A 100 -0.01 1.08 -26.51
C GLU A 100 -0.79 2.38 -26.27
N VAL A 101 -0.96 2.82 -25.01
CA VAL A 101 -1.74 4.03 -24.68
C VAL A 101 -0.84 5.27 -24.64
N SER A 102 -1.33 6.40 -25.13
CA SER A 102 -0.55 7.65 -25.15
C SER A 102 -0.35 8.22 -23.75
N ALA A 103 0.67 9.08 -23.60
CA ALA A 103 0.98 9.75 -22.32
C ALA A 103 -0.16 10.65 -21.80
N GLU A 104 -1.05 11.10 -22.69
CA GLU A 104 -2.19 11.98 -22.38
C GLU A 104 -3.47 11.20 -22.04
N GLU A 105 -3.54 9.92 -22.44
CA GLU A 105 -4.72 9.04 -22.27
C GLU A 105 -4.56 8.01 -21.13
N GLY A 106 -3.43 8.02 -20.41
CA GLY A 106 -3.17 7.17 -19.25
C GLY A 106 -1.85 6.38 -19.30
N GLY A 107 -1.19 6.30 -20.45
CA GLY A 107 0.13 5.67 -20.62
C GLY A 107 1.32 6.54 -20.18
N GLY A 108 1.07 7.62 -19.44
CA GLY A 108 2.10 8.58 -19.00
C GLY A 108 3.13 7.95 -18.04
N GLN A 109 4.31 8.58 -17.90
CA GLN A 109 5.41 8.02 -17.08
C GLN A 109 4.93 7.66 -15.67
N GLN A 110 4.90 6.35 -15.37
CA GLN A 110 4.14 5.78 -14.26
C GLN A 110 4.80 5.99 -12.88
N ARG A 111 5.71 6.97 -12.73
CA ARG A 111 6.61 7.17 -11.57
C ARG A 111 5.90 7.20 -10.21
N ASN A 112 4.67 7.71 -10.19
CA ASN A 112 3.85 7.88 -9.00
C ASN A 112 2.65 6.92 -8.98
N LEU A 113 2.64 5.89 -9.83
CA LEU A 113 1.63 4.84 -9.84
C LEU A 113 2.18 3.57 -9.20
N TYR A 114 1.33 2.90 -8.44
CA TYR A 114 1.64 1.71 -7.68
C TYR A 114 0.72 0.56 -8.09
N PHE A 115 1.31 -0.62 -8.26
CA PHE A 115 0.67 -1.84 -8.74
C PHE A 115 1.02 -2.96 -7.76
N ARG A 116 0.06 -3.80 -7.38
CA ARG A 116 0.25 -4.89 -6.43
C ARG A 116 -0.37 -6.20 -6.91
N LEU A 117 0.39 -7.29 -6.86
CA LEU A 117 -0.16 -8.63 -7.06
C LEU A 117 -1.02 -9.05 -5.86
N THR A 118 -2.17 -9.68 -6.12
CA THR A 118 -3.09 -10.22 -5.10
C THR A 118 -3.24 -11.74 -5.17
N ALA A 119 -2.68 -12.37 -6.20
CA ALA A 119 -2.62 -13.81 -6.41
C ALA A 119 -1.37 -14.17 -7.20
N ASP A 120 -1.02 -15.47 -7.23
CA ASP A 120 -0.03 -15.99 -8.16
C ASP A 120 -0.58 -15.94 -9.59
N ILE A 121 0.25 -15.59 -10.56
CA ILE A 121 -0.17 -15.34 -11.93
C ILE A 121 0.38 -16.43 -12.87
N ASP A 122 -0.47 -17.35 -13.31
CA ASP A 122 -0.09 -18.35 -14.31
C ASP A 122 -0.35 -17.82 -15.74
N LEU A 123 0.73 -17.65 -16.51
CA LEU A 123 0.69 -17.15 -17.89
C LEU A 123 0.50 -18.26 -18.94
N GLY A 124 0.31 -19.52 -18.54
CA GLY A 124 -0.15 -20.60 -19.41
C GLY A 124 0.74 -20.94 -20.61
N GLY A 125 2.02 -20.57 -20.56
CA GLY A 125 2.95 -20.69 -21.69
C GLY A 125 2.58 -19.80 -22.89
N LYS A 126 1.66 -18.84 -22.74
CA LYS A 126 1.24 -17.95 -23.83
C LYS A 126 2.34 -16.92 -24.12
N PRO A 127 2.59 -16.56 -25.40
CA PRO A 127 3.57 -15.53 -25.75
C PRO A 127 3.34 -14.22 -25.00
N TRP A 128 4.31 -13.82 -24.18
CA TRP A 128 4.25 -12.66 -23.32
C TRP A 128 5.00 -11.47 -23.93
N THR A 129 4.29 -10.36 -24.14
CA THR A 129 4.89 -9.07 -24.50
C THR A 129 5.31 -8.34 -23.22
N ALA A 130 6.60 -8.05 -23.08
CA ALA A 130 7.16 -7.42 -21.89
C ALA A 130 6.50 -6.06 -21.55
N ILE A 131 6.37 -5.77 -20.26
CA ILE A 131 5.85 -4.47 -19.77
C ILE A 131 6.92 -3.40 -20.02
N GLY A 132 6.64 -2.46 -20.93
CA GLY A 132 7.60 -1.51 -21.47
C GLY A 132 8.43 -2.10 -22.62
N LYS A 133 8.61 -1.35 -23.71
CA LYS A 133 9.24 -1.82 -24.97
C LYS A 133 10.16 -0.78 -25.63
N ASP A 134 11.05 -1.27 -26.49
CA ASP A 134 11.93 -0.46 -27.36
C ASP A 134 11.79 -0.96 -28.81
N TYR A 135 11.46 -0.05 -29.74
CA TYR A 135 11.27 -0.30 -31.17
C TYR A 135 12.32 0.48 -31.98
N GLU A 136 12.85 -0.10 -33.05
CA GLU A 136 13.53 0.70 -34.08
C GLU A 136 12.50 1.45 -34.94
N GLY A 137 12.27 2.72 -34.62
CA GLY A 137 11.40 3.60 -35.40
C GLY A 137 11.17 4.96 -34.74
N SER A 138 10.50 5.88 -35.46
CA SER A 138 10.27 7.27 -35.03
C SER A 138 9.32 7.44 -33.82
N TYR A 139 8.86 6.35 -33.20
CA TYR A 139 7.89 6.35 -32.10
C TYR A 139 8.53 6.25 -30.71
N GLY A 140 9.85 6.01 -30.62
CA GLY A 140 10.61 6.16 -29.38
C GLY A 140 10.52 5.00 -28.39
N ARG A 141 11.16 5.20 -27.24
CA ARG A 141 11.28 4.22 -26.14
C ARG A 141 10.12 4.35 -25.17
N VAL A 142 9.57 3.21 -24.76
CA VAL A 142 8.39 3.12 -23.89
C VAL A 142 8.79 2.40 -22.58
N PRO A 143 9.39 3.10 -21.60
CA PRO A 143 9.80 2.51 -20.33
C PRO A 143 8.61 2.25 -19.39
N PHE A 144 8.59 1.10 -18.72
CA PHE A 144 7.85 0.96 -17.47
C PHE A 144 8.57 1.75 -16.37
N ASN A 145 7.87 2.65 -15.70
CA ASN A 145 8.45 3.50 -14.65
C ASN A 145 7.67 3.44 -13.33
N GLY A 146 6.80 2.45 -13.14
CA GLY A 146 5.95 2.34 -11.95
C GLY A 146 6.56 1.59 -10.77
N ASN A 147 5.83 1.61 -9.67
CA ASN A 147 6.14 0.85 -8.46
C ASN A 147 5.36 -0.47 -8.51
N PHE A 148 6.04 -1.59 -8.78
CA PHE A 148 5.44 -2.91 -8.88
C PHE A 148 5.80 -3.76 -7.66
N ASP A 149 4.79 -4.10 -6.86
CA ASP A 149 4.92 -4.86 -5.63
C ASP A 149 4.31 -6.26 -5.83
N GLY A 150 5.16 -7.27 -6.03
CA GLY A 150 4.72 -8.66 -6.13
C GLY A 150 4.11 -9.20 -4.82
N ALA A 151 4.29 -8.51 -3.68
CA ALA A 151 3.69 -8.86 -2.39
C ALA A 151 3.87 -10.33 -1.95
N GLY A 152 4.97 -10.99 -2.38
CA GLY A 152 5.23 -12.39 -2.08
C GLY A 152 4.61 -13.39 -3.06
N HIS A 153 3.98 -12.93 -4.13
CA HIS A 153 3.41 -13.75 -5.21
C HIS A 153 4.39 -13.99 -6.35
N VAL A 154 4.08 -15.00 -7.17
CA VAL A 154 4.93 -15.47 -8.27
C VAL A 154 4.22 -15.43 -9.61
N VAL A 155 4.99 -15.27 -10.68
CA VAL A 155 4.56 -15.51 -12.06
C VAL A 155 5.00 -16.91 -12.48
N LYS A 156 4.04 -17.71 -12.96
CA LYS A 156 4.24 -19.09 -13.44
C LYS A 156 4.10 -19.13 -14.97
N ASN A 157 4.79 -20.07 -15.59
CA ASN A 157 4.70 -20.42 -17.01
C ASN A 157 4.86 -19.22 -17.97
N LEU A 158 5.78 -18.30 -17.62
CA LEU A 158 6.16 -17.16 -18.46
C LEU A 158 6.75 -17.65 -19.80
N ASN A 159 6.27 -17.12 -20.93
CA ASN A 159 6.85 -17.39 -22.25
C ASN A 159 7.18 -16.06 -22.94
N ALA A 160 8.19 -15.36 -22.44
CA ALA A 160 8.56 -14.03 -22.90
C ALA A 160 9.43 -14.11 -24.16
N VAL A 161 8.83 -13.86 -25.32
CA VAL A 161 9.49 -13.89 -26.64
C VAL A 161 9.51 -12.48 -27.22
N ALA A 162 10.57 -12.11 -27.94
CA ALA A 162 10.60 -10.82 -28.63
C ALA A 162 9.50 -10.76 -29.71
N ALA A 163 8.60 -9.79 -29.59
CA ALA A 163 7.69 -9.42 -30.68
C ALA A 163 8.51 -8.96 -31.91
N GLU A 164 7.92 -9.06 -33.11
CA GLU A 164 8.61 -8.67 -34.35
C GLU A 164 9.05 -7.20 -34.29
N GLY A 165 10.35 -6.95 -34.51
CA GLY A 165 10.97 -5.62 -34.39
C GLY A 165 11.28 -5.14 -32.96
N ALA A 166 10.88 -5.88 -31.91
CA ALA A 166 11.26 -5.59 -30.53
C ALA A 166 12.66 -6.13 -30.20
N ARG A 167 13.32 -5.52 -29.20
CA ARG A 167 14.70 -5.85 -28.79
C ARG A 167 14.85 -6.25 -27.32
N LEU A 168 13.76 -6.39 -26.58
CA LEU A 168 13.76 -6.56 -25.13
C LEU A 168 12.82 -7.70 -24.75
N THR A 169 13.28 -8.61 -23.89
CA THR A 169 12.54 -9.84 -23.54
C THR A 169 12.61 -10.13 -22.05
N GLY A 170 11.45 -10.26 -21.40
CA GLY A 170 11.33 -10.50 -19.97
C GLY A 170 9.89 -10.31 -19.52
N LEU A 171 9.65 -10.31 -18.21
CA LEU A 171 8.37 -9.84 -17.68
C LEU A 171 8.24 -8.33 -17.91
N PHE A 172 9.31 -7.58 -17.63
CA PHE A 172 9.49 -6.16 -17.93
C PHE A 172 10.57 -5.96 -18.99
N GLY A 173 10.39 -5.01 -19.90
CA GLY A 173 11.34 -4.75 -20.98
C GLY A 173 12.34 -3.65 -20.64
N LEU A 174 11.85 -2.41 -20.54
CA LEU A 174 12.68 -1.23 -20.28
C LEU A 174 12.22 -0.50 -19.03
N SER A 175 13.15 -0.03 -18.21
CA SER A 175 12.88 0.97 -17.18
C SER A 175 13.93 2.08 -17.08
N TYR A 176 13.51 3.26 -16.65
CA TYR A 176 14.38 4.37 -16.22
C TYR A 176 14.30 4.64 -14.70
N THR A 177 13.15 4.34 -14.08
CA THR A 177 12.83 4.73 -12.69
C THR A 177 11.88 3.77 -11.96
N ALA A 178 11.66 2.55 -12.44
CA ALA A 178 10.73 1.63 -11.78
C ALA A 178 11.32 1.04 -10.50
N HIS A 179 10.43 0.77 -9.54
CA HIS A 179 10.73 -0.01 -8.35
C HIS A 179 10.01 -1.35 -8.49
N ILE A 180 10.74 -2.43 -8.78
CA ILE A 180 10.19 -3.79 -8.92
C ILE A 180 10.60 -4.59 -7.70
N ARG A 181 9.64 -4.98 -6.86
CA ARG A 181 9.93 -5.63 -5.59
C ARG A 181 9.08 -6.85 -5.27
N ASN A 182 9.59 -7.69 -4.39
CA ASN A 182 8.86 -8.79 -3.75
C ASN A 182 8.20 -9.75 -4.76
N LEU A 183 8.90 -10.12 -5.83
CA LEU A 183 8.34 -10.81 -7.00
C LEU A 183 9.17 -12.03 -7.43
N GLY A 184 8.52 -13.19 -7.54
CA GLY A 184 9.14 -14.39 -8.11
C GLY A 184 8.74 -14.66 -9.56
N ILE A 185 9.68 -15.17 -10.36
CA ILE A 185 9.36 -15.93 -11.59
C ILE A 185 9.63 -17.41 -11.29
N GLU A 186 8.58 -18.21 -11.14
CA GLU A 186 8.69 -19.59 -10.67
C GLU A 186 8.99 -20.59 -11.80
N SER A 187 8.38 -20.40 -12.98
CA SER A 187 8.58 -21.25 -14.15
C SER A 187 8.40 -20.46 -15.44
N GLY A 188 9.02 -20.95 -16.52
CA GLY A 188 8.91 -20.35 -17.85
C GLY A 188 10.23 -20.29 -18.61
N THR A 189 10.20 -19.62 -19.76
CA THR A 189 11.36 -19.26 -20.58
C THR A 189 11.28 -17.79 -21.03
N VAL A 190 12.43 -17.12 -21.05
CA VAL A 190 12.65 -15.83 -21.71
C VAL A 190 13.53 -16.08 -22.92
N THR A 191 12.96 -15.97 -24.13
CA THR A 191 13.58 -16.42 -25.38
C THR A 191 14.09 -15.23 -26.22
N VAL A 192 15.41 -15.21 -26.44
CA VAL A 192 16.16 -14.08 -26.98
C VAL A 192 16.52 -14.34 -28.45
N THR A 193 15.70 -13.84 -29.36
CA THR A 193 15.78 -14.10 -30.82
C THR A 193 16.40 -12.95 -31.65
N THR A 194 16.33 -11.71 -31.15
CA THR A 194 16.73 -10.46 -31.86
C THR A 194 17.44 -9.44 -30.96
N ALA A 195 17.63 -9.78 -29.69
CA ALA A 195 17.46 -8.82 -28.60
C ALA A 195 18.77 -8.32 -27.94
N TYR A 196 18.62 -7.18 -27.27
CA TYR A 196 19.63 -6.36 -26.60
C TYR A 196 19.74 -6.65 -25.09
N GLY A 197 18.61 -6.99 -24.45
CA GLY A 197 18.54 -7.28 -23.01
C GLY A 197 17.54 -8.39 -22.71
N ALA A 198 17.85 -9.26 -21.74
CA ALA A 198 16.93 -10.30 -21.26
C ALA A 198 17.08 -10.64 -19.76
N GLY A 199 15.95 -10.84 -19.07
CA GLY A 199 15.87 -11.20 -17.63
C GLY A 199 14.45 -11.02 -17.06
N ILE A 200 14.30 -10.86 -15.73
CA ILE A 200 13.04 -10.33 -15.14
C ILE A 200 12.76 -8.93 -15.73
N LEU A 201 13.79 -8.08 -15.73
CA LEU A 201 13.84 -6.82 -16.47
C LEU A 201 14.94 -6.88 -17.52
N ALA A 202 14.60 -6.74 -18.80
CA ALA A 202 15.59 -6.78 -19.88
C ALA A 202 16.62 -5.63 -19.80
N VAL A 203 16.20 -4.39 -19.55
CA VAL A 203 17.08 -3.22 -19.40
C VAL A 203 16.69 -2.35 -18.21
N ALA A 204 17.60 -2.27 -17.24
CA ALA A 204 17.57 -1.27 -16.16
C ALA A 204 18.46 -0.08 -16.54
N GLN A 205 17.85 1.08 -16.80
CA GLN A 205 18.55 2.36 -16.92
C GLN A 205 18.27 3.21 -15.66
N GLY A 206 19.24 3.99 -15.20
CA GLY A 206 19.00 5.09 -14.26
C GLY A 206 19.01 6.45 -14.98
N VAL A 207 18.38 7.46 -14.37
CA VAL A 207 18.44 8.87 -14.78
C VAL A 207 19.09 9.72 -13.68
N ALA A 208 19.32 11.01 -13.93
CA ALA A 208 20.03 11.90 -12.99
C ALA A 208 19.20 12.22 -11.73
N ASP A 209 17.88 12.12 -11.84
CA ASP A 209 16.86 12.49 -10.86
C ASP A 209 16.22 11.28 -10.14
N ALA A 210 16.39 10.06 -10.66
CA ALA A 210 15.77 8.84 -10.13
C ALA A 210 16.46 7.55 -10.62
N SER A 211 16.18 6.45 -9.93
CA SER A 211 16.83 5.14 -10.09
C SER A 211 15.84 4.04 -10.48
N THR A 212 16.23 3.12 -11.36
CA THR A 212 15.57 1.79 -11.39
C THR A 212 16.10 0.97 -10.19
N VAL A 213 15.18 0.45 -9.38
CA VAL A 213 15.48 -0.40 -8.22
C VAL A 213 14.79 -1.75 -8.39
N ILE A 214 15.53 -2.84 -8.18
CA ILE A 214 14.98 -4.20 -8.17
C ILE A 214 15.39 -4.84 -6.85
N GLU A 215 14.41 -5.25 -6.04
CA GLU A 215 14.67 -5.74 -4.69
C GLU A 215 13.82 -6.95 -4.29
N ASN A 216 14.42 -7.92 -3.62
CA ASN A 216 13.70 -9.09 -3.06
C ASN A 216 13.00 -9.92 -4.15
N CYS A 217 13.59 -10.01 -5.34
CA CYS A 217 13.03 -10.71 -6.51
C CYS A 217 13.86 -11.96 -6.86
N TYR A 218 13.23 -13.00 -7.42
CA TYR A 218 13.95 -14.18 -7.86
C TYR A 218 13.53 -14.68 -9.25
N ASN A 219 14.46 -15.33 -9.94
CA ASN A 219 14.22 -15.98 -11.23
C ASN A 219 14.52 -17.48 -11.15
N ASN A 220 13.53 -18.30 -11.50
CA ASN A 220 13.66 -19.73 -11.78
C ASN A 220 13.26 -20.09 -13.23
N ALA A 221 12.88 -19.12 -14.07
CA ALA A 221 12.68 -19.34 -15.51
C ALA A 221 14.03 -19.44 -16.25
N THR A 222 14.04 -20.15 -17.37
CA THR A 222 15.23 -20.24 -18.24
C THR A 222 15.37 -18.96 -19.07
N VAL A 223 16.53 -18.31 -19.09
CA VAL A 223 16.82 -17.21 -20.01
C VAL A 223 17.66 -17.78 -21.15
N ARG A 224 17.03 -18.04 -22.31
CA ARG A 224 17.65 -18.76 -23.45
C ARG A 224 17.82 -17.87 -24.68
N LYS A 225 18.98 -18.00 -25.33
CA LYS A 225 19.21 -17.45 -26.67
C LYS A 225 18.83 -18.44 -27.77
N GLU A 226 18.12 -17.95 -28.78
CA GLU A 226 17.81 -18.72 -30.00
C GLU A 226 18.36 -18.02 -31.24
N GLY A 227 19.16 -18.74 -32.02
CA GLY A 227 19.80 -18.22 -33.22
C GLY A 227 20.94 -17.21 -32.98
N ASN A 228 21.45 -16.66 -34.07
CA ASN A 228 22.54 -15.69 -34.06
C ASN A 228 22.23 -14.52 -35.01
N PRO A 229 21.31 -13.61 -34.62
CA PRO A 229 20.78 -12.54 -35.48
C PRO A 229 21.80 -11.42 -35.79
N GLY A 230 22.94 -11.38 -35.09
CA GLY A 230 23.79 -10.19 -35.00
C GLY A 230 23.28 -9.17 -33.97
N GLY A 231 23.99 -8.05 -33.80
CA GLY A 231 23.75 -7.09 -32.73
C GLY A 231 24.51 -7.40 -31.44
N MET A 232 24.17 -6.71 -30.34
CA MET A 232 24.63 -6.99 -28.97
C MET A 232 23.48 -7.61 -28.17
N THR A 233 23.77 -8.51 -27.24
CA THR A 233 22.76 -9.37 -26.58
C THR A 233 23.17 -9.67 -25.14
N GLU A 234 22.60 -8.95 -24.18
CA GLU A 234 23.00 -9.06 -22.77
C GLU A 234 21.93 -9.77 -21.94
N MET A 235 22.27 -10.89 -21.30
CA MET A 235 21.31 -11.80 -20.65
C MET A 235 21.66 -12.06 -19.18
N GLY A 236 20.72 -11.87 -18.26
CA GLY A 236 20.90 -12.30 -16.89
C GLY A 236 19.59 -12.67 -16.21
N GLY A 237 19.65 -13.50 -15.18
CA GLY A 237 18.46 -14.03 -14.52
C GLY A 237 17.56 -12.93 -13.98
N ILE A 238 18.13 -11.88 -13.40
CA ILE A 238 17.39 -10.72 -12.87
C ILE A 238 17.39 -9.56 -13.87
N VAL A 239 18.55 -9.18 -14.40
CA VAL A 239 18.70 -8.06 -15.35
C VAL A 239 19.56 -8.43 -16.56
N GLY A 240 19.09 -8.12 -17.77
CA GLY A 240 19.90 -8.24 -18.97
C GLY A 240 21.02 -7.22 -19.01
N TYR A 241 20.66 -5.94 -19.01
CA TYR A 241 21.59 -4.82 -19.12
C TYR A 241 21.31 -3.72 -18.08
N SER A 242 22.31 -3.38 -17.28
CA SER A 242 22.28 -2.33 -16.25
C SER A 242 23.14 -1.12 -16.64
N VAL A 243 22.56 0.08 -16.56
CA VAL A 243 23.10 1.31 -17.16
C VAL A 243 22.97 2.51 -16.22
N HIS A 244 24.06 3.26 -16.07
CA HIS A 244 24.25 4.37 -15.11
C HIS A 244 24.45 3.98 -13.64
N ALA A 245 25.07 4.87 -12.86
CA ALA A 245 25.52 4.62 -11.49
C ALA A 245 24.39 4.50 -10.45
N ASN A 246 23.16 4.83 -10.84
CA ASN A 246 22.01 4.92 -9.93
C ASN A 246 21.15 3.64 -9.91
N VAL A 247 21.43 2.63 -10.75
CA VAL A 247 20.69 1.36 -10.72
C VAL A 247 21.10 0.54 -9.50
N VAL A 248 20.11 0.01 -8.77
CA VAL A 248 20.31 -0.84 -7.60
C VAL A 248 19.58 -2.16 -7.81
N ILE A 249 20.30 -3.27 -7.66
CA ILE A 249 19.77 -4.64 -7.69
C ILE A 249 20.15 -5.27 -6.35
N ARG A 250 19.17 -5.65 -5.52
CA ARG A 250 19.45 -6.11 -4.15
C ARG A 250 18.58 -7.24 -3.61
N ASN A 251 19.12 -8.10 -2.76
CA ASN A 251 18.42 -9.27 -2.18
C ASN A 251 17.82 -10.22 -3.25
N CYS A 252 18.39 -10.26 -4.46
CA CYS A 252 17.83 -10.99 -5.60
C CYS A 252 18.57 -12.31 -5.90
N VAL A 253 17.84 -13.35 -6.30
CA VAL A 253 18.38 -14.71 -6.49
C VAL A 253 18.04 -15.28 -7.86
N ASN A 254 19.05 -15.74 -8.61
CA ASN A 254 18.84 -16.56 -9.79
C ASN A 254 19.04 -18.04 -9.48
N TYR A 255 17.99 -18.83 -9.70
CA TYR A 255 17.96 -20.29 -9.73
C TYR A 255 17.89 -20.82 -11.18
N GLY A 256 17.34 -20.02 -12.10
CA GLY A 256 17.09 -20.41 -13.49
C GLY A 256 18.37 -20.58 -14.33
N LEU A 257 18.28 -21.44 -15.34
CA LEU A 257 19.33 -21.63 -16.35
C LEU A 257 19.46 -20.38 -17.23
N ILE A 258 20.68 -19.86 -17.39
CA ILE A 258 21.02 -18.83 -18.38
C ILE A 258 21.76 -19.52 -19.53
N ASP A 259 21.12 -19.66 -20.70
CA ASP A 259 21.53 -20.52 -21.80
C ASP A 259 21.88 -19.73 -23.07
N GLY A 260 23.17 -19.65 -23.37
CA GLY A 260 23.75 -19.05 -24.57
C GLY A 260 24.21 -20.06 -25.61
N GLY A 261 23.73 -21.31 -25.56
CA GLY A 261 24.22 -22.48 -26.31
C GLY A 261 24.20 -22.41 -27.85
N VAL A 262 23.87 -21.28 -28.45
CA VAL A 262 23.86 -21.06 -29.91
C VAL A 262 25.27 -21.20 -30.50
N ALA A 263 25.36 -21.81 -31.70
CA ALA A 263 26.64 -22.22 -32.26
C ALA A 263 27.46 -21.06 -32.86
N GLY A 264 28.77 -21.04 -32.55
CA GLY A 264 29.76 -20.12 -33.12
C GLY A 264 30.06 -18.91 -32.23
N ALA A 265 31.31 -18.42 -32.29
CA ALA A 265 31.82 -17.34 -31.43
C ALA A 265 30.94 -16.07 -31.51
N ASN A 266 30.31 -15.70 -30.39
CA ASN A 266 29.50 -14.49 -30.32
C ASN A 266 30.14 -13.42 -29.43
N GLN A 267 31.01 -12.62 -30.05
CA GLN A 267 31.76 -11.55 -29.38
C GLN A 267 30.88 -10.41 -28.84
N ASN A 268 29.58 -10.43 -29.11
CA ASN A 268 28.63 -9.39 -28.73
C ASN A 268 27.58 -9.89 -27.71
N THR A 269 27.76 -11.08 -27.13
CA THR A 269 26.85 -11.62 -26.10
C THR A 269 27.56 -11.65 -24.75
N SER A 270 26.95 -11.05 -23.74
CA SER A 270 27.38 -11.11 -22.35
C SER A 270 26.30 -11.73 -21.47
N MET A 271 26.71 -12.63 -20.58
CA MET A 271 25.80 -13.41 -19.75
C MET A 271 26.26 -13.43 -18.30
N GLY A 272 25.33 -13.22 -17.37
CA GLY A 272 25.58 -13.30 -15.94
C GLY A 272 24.42 -13.99 -15.24
N GLY A 273 24.67 -14.73 -14.15
CA GLY A 273 23.59 -15.34 -13.38
C GLY A 273 22.57 -14.31 -12.86
N VAL A 274 23.04 -13.18 -12.33
CA VAL A 274 22.18 -12.07 -11.89
C VAL A 274 22.10 -10.98 -12.97
N VAL A 275 23.23 -10.54 -13.53
CA VAL A 275 23.28 -9.39 -14.48
C VAL A 275 24.09 -9.69 -15.75
N GLY A 276 23.47 -9.64 -16.93
CA GLY A 276 24.17 -9.91 -18.21
C GLY A 276 25.32 -8.95 -18.50
N PHE A 277 25.06 -7.66 -18.41
CA PHE A 277 26.05 -6.60 -18.58
C PHE A 277 25.77 -5.45 -17.61
N ALA A 278 26.77 -5.02 -16.85
CA ALA A 278 26.66 -3.90 -15.91
C ALA A 278 27.65 -2.78 -16.28
N GLN A 279 27.16 -1.60 -16.68
CA GLN A 279 28.07 -0.46 -16.89
C GLN A 279 28.61 0.10 -15.57
N ARG A 280 27.69 0.38 -14.63
CA ARG A 280 27.87 1.01 -13.32
C ARG A 280 26.71 0.55 -12.41
N GLY A 281 26.63 1.04 -11.17
CA GLY A 281 25.52 0.79 -10.25
C GLY A 281 25.90 -0.16 -9.11
N THR A 282 24.89 -0.58 -8.34
CA THR A 282 25.07 -1.42 -7.15
C THR A 282 24.41 -2.78 -7.33
N ILE A 283 25.15 -3.85 -7.06
CA ILE A 283 24.63 -5.20 -6.84
C ILE A 283 24.93 -5.56 -5.37
N GLU A 284 23.90 -5.78 -4.55
CA GLU A 284 24.03 -5.96 -3.10
C GLU A 284 23.24 -7.18 -2.61
N SER A 285 23.83 -8.07 -1.82
CA SER A 285 23.13 -9.29 -1.33
C SER A 285 22.44 -10.08 -2.47
N CYS A 286 23.07 -10.19 -3.64
CA CYS A 286 22.52 -10.91 -4.80
C CYS A 286 23.28 -12.20 -5.09
N TYR A 287 22.56 -13.21 -5.56
CA TYR A 287 23.05 -14.58 -5.57
C TYR A 287 22.74 -15.31 -6.88
N ASN A 288 23.70 -16.07 -7.38
CA ASN A 288 23.48 -17.01 -8.47
C ASN A 288 23.73 -18.45 -8.04
N LEU A 289 22.65 -19.22 -8.01
CA LEU A 289 22.61 -20.64 -7.70
C LEU A 289 22.24 -21.46 -8.96
N GLY A 290 21.59 -20.81 -9.93
CA GLY A 290 21.30 -21.36 -11.25
C GLY A 290 22.52 -21.48 -12.18
N THR A 291 22.39 -22.36 -13.16
CA THR A 291 23.45 -22.67 -14.13
C THR A 291 23.61 -21.58 -15.19
N VAL A 292 24.84 -21.29 -15.61
CA VAL A 292 25.19 -20.36 -16.70
C VAL A 292 25.97 -21.12 -17.78
N ASN A 293 25.28 -21.56 -18.83
CA ASN A 293 25.85 -22.17 -20.02
C ASN A 293 26.15 -21.09 -21.06
N SER A 294 27.35 -20.51 -21.08
CA SER A 294 27.65 -19.44 -22.05
C SER A 294 27.86 -19.94 -23.48
N GLY A 295 28.03 -21.25 -23.70
CA GLY A 295 28.23 -21.83 -25.03
C GLY A 295 29.47 -21.27 -25.75
N PHE A 296 29.28 -20.23 -26.56
CA PHE A 296 30.34 -19.49 -27.26
C PHE A 296 30.34 -17.97 -26.96
N ALA A 297 29.61 -17.55 -25.91
CA ALA A 297 29.50 -16.17 -25.41
C ALA A 297 30.36 -15.94 -24.15
N ARG A 298 30.34 -14.72 -23.60
CA ARG A 298 30.99 -14.41 -22.31
C ARG A 298 30.06 -14.79 -21.15
N GLY A 299 30.50 -15.65 -20.23
CA GLY A 299 29.69 -16.11 -19.09
C GLY A 299 30.30 -15.77 -17.72
N GLY A 300 29.51 -15.18 -16.83
CA GLY A 300 29.90 -14.91 -15.44
C GLY A 300 28.90 -15.50 -14.45
N GLY A 301 29.37 -16.01 -13.31
CA GLY A 301 28.46 -16.51 -12.28
C GLY A 301 27.53 -15.43 -11.73
N LEU A 302 28.04 -14.25 -11.37
CA LEU A 302 27.23 -13.14 -10.86
C LEU A 302 26.84 -12.18 -11.97
N PHE A 303 27.84 -11.66 -12.70
CA PHE A 303 27.62 -10.73 -13.81
C PHE A 303 28.51 -11.04 -15.03
N GLY A 304 28.03 -10.79 -16.25
CA GLY A 304 28.83 -11.06 -17.44
C GLY A 304 29.97 -10.06 -17.61
N MET A 305 29.66 -8.88 -18.14
CA MET A 305 30.67 -7.88 -18.51
C MET A 305 30.45 -6.56 -17.79
N CYS A 306 31.55 -5.97 -17.30
CA CYS A 306 31.58 -4.59 -16.84
C CYS A 306 32.65 -3.78 -17.58
N ASN A 307 32.24 -2.64 -18.17
CA ASN A 307 33.10 -1.79 -19.00
C ASN A 307 33.38 -0.38 -18.45
N GLN A 308 32.60 0.11 -17.48
CA GLN A 308 32.86 1.39 -16.77
C GLN A 308 32.89 1.23 -15.24
N PRO A 309 33.70 0.30 -14.69
CA PRO A 309 33.60 -0.16 -13.29
C PRO A 309 33.89 0.90 -12.20
N GLN A 310 34.31 2.12 -12.56
CA GLN A 310 34.65 3.22 -11.65
C GLN A 310 33.51 3.64 -10.69
N ASP A 311 32.25 3.37 -11.05
CA ASP A 311 31.06 3.53 -10.18
C ASP A 311 30.26 2.23 -10.07
N PHE A 312 30.93 1.09 -10.15
CA PHE A 312 30.33 -0.23 -9.97
C PHE A 312 30.69 -0.80 -8.59
N VAL A 313 29.67 -1.20 -7.85
CA VAL A 313 29.74 -1.67 -6.46
C VAL A 313 29.10 -3.06 -6.38
N VAL A 314 29.84 -4.02 -5.81
CA VAL A 314 29.33 -5.38 -5.56
C VAL A 314 29.54 -5.75 -4.09
N LYS A 315 28.46 -6.01 -3.36
CA LYS A 315 28.49 -6.23 -1.90
C LYS A 315 27.74 -7.49 -1.50
N ASP A 316 28.33 -8.30 -0.63
CA ASP A 316 27.67 -9.44 0.03
C ASP A 316 26.99 -10.42 -0.94
N CYS A 317 27.51 -10.51 -2.17
CA CYS A 317 26.96 -11.34 -3.25
C CYS A 317 27.68 -12.68 -3.33
N ALA A 318 26.99 -13.74 -3.75
CA ALA A 318 27.65 -15.02 -3.96
C ALA A 318 27.21 -15.81 -5.20
N THR A 319 28.08 -16.72 -5.62
CA THR A 319 27.81 -17.66 -6.72
C THR A 319 28.08 -19.09 -6.27
N ALA A 320 27.14 -19.98 -6.52
CA ALA A 320 27.27 -21.42 -6.28
C ALA A 320 26.73 -22.26 -7.46
N GLY A 321 26.10 -21.65 -8.46
CA GLY A 321 25.65 -22.33 -9.68
C GLY A 321 26.76 -22.59 -10.70
N LEU A 322 26.61 -23.64 -11.51
CA LEU A 322 27.64 -24.09 -12.47
C LEU A 322 27.81 -23.06 -13.60
N VAL A 323 29.05 -22.64 -13.87
CA VAL A 323 29.38 -21.75 -14.99
C VAL A 323 30.27 -22.48 -15.98
N TYR A 324 29.83 -22.62 -17.24
CA TYR A 324 30.57 -23.35 -18.27
C TYR A 324 30.37 -22.79 -19.68
N ASN A 325 31.30 -23.13 -20.59
CA ASN A 325 31.25 -22.84 -22.01
C ASN A 325 31.58 -24.11 -22.83
N ARG A 326 31.55 -24.06 -24.17
CA ARG A 326 31.91 -25.20 -25.02
C ARG A 326 33.42 -25.31 -25.21
N ALA A 327 33.99 -26.51 -25.06
CA ALA A 327 35.43 -26.75 -25.13
C ALA A 327 36.01 -26.58 -26.55
N THR A 328 36.24 -25.34 -26.97
CA THR A 328 36.83 -25.00 -28.28
C THR A 328 37.77 -23.80 -28.16
N ASP A 329 38.72 -23.66 -29.09
CA ASP A 329 39.66 -22.53 -29.11
C ASP A 329 39.00 -21.18 -29.41
N ASN A 330 37.72 -21.19 -29.83
CA ASN A 330 36.90 -20.01 -30.10
C ASN A 330 35.95 -19.66 -28.94
N ALA A 331 36.05 -20.34 -27.78
CA ALA A 331 35.27 -20.00 -26.59
C ALA A 331 35.70 -18.66 -26.01
N LEU A 332 34.73 -17.88 -25.52
CA LEU A 332 34.98 -16.54 -24.97
C LEU A 332 35.17 -16.55 -23.45
N PRO A 333 35.80 -15.50 -22.87
CA PRO A 333 36.08 -15.42 -21.45
C PRO A 333 34.88 -15.77 -20.56
N THR A 334 35.10 -16.72 -19.66
CA THR A 334 34.07 -17.27 -18.77
C THR A 334 34.66 -17.44 -17.37
N GLY A 335 33.93 -17.05 -16.32
CA GLY A 335 34.45 -17.03 -14.94
C GLY A 335 33.37 -17.22 -13.86
N THR A 336 33.77 -17.74 -12.70
CA THR A 336 32.85 -18.17 -11.62
C THR A 336 32.19 -17.01 -10.89
N PHE A 337 32.75 -15.79 -10.97
CA PHE A 337 32.15 -14.56 -10.46
C PHE A 337 31.76 -13.61 -11.60
N ALA A 338 32.66 -13.40 -12.57
CA ALA A 338 32.43 -12.52 -13.71
C ALA A 338 32.95 -13.10 -15.04
N ALA A 339 32.41 -12.65 -16.18
CA ALA A 339 33.01 -12.99 -17.47
C ALA A 339 34.20 -12.07 -17.82
N LYS A 340 34.00 -10.74 -17.73
CA LYS A 340 35.01 -9.73 -18.10
C LYS A 340 34.89 -8.42 -17.33
N LEU A 341 36.02 -7.92 -16.81
CA LEU A 341 36.18 -6.55 -16.33
C LEU A 341 37.22 -5.78 -17.16
N THR A 342 36.99 -4.49 -17.42
CA THR A 342 37.95 -3.62 -18.13
C THR A 342 38.92 -2.89 -17.20
N ALA A 343 38.56 -2.70 -15.93
CA ALA A 343 39.35 -2.04 -14.89
C ALA A 343 38.84 -2.46 -13.49
N ALA A 344 39.45 -1.93 -12.42
CA ALA A 344 38.99 -2.14 -11.05
C ALA A 344 37.61 -1.50 -10.79
N PRO A 345 36.69 -2.21 -10.10
CA PRO A 345 35.48 -1.64 -9.53
C PRO A 345 35.74 -0.62 -8.41
N LYS A 346 34.70 0.17 -8.12
CA LYS A 346 34.67 1.07 -6.96
C LYS A 346 34.77 0.30 -5.65
N GLU A 347 34.07 -0.82 -5.57
CA GLU A 347 34.11 -1.73 -4.44
C GLU A 347 33.68 -3.15 -4.88
N ILE A 348 34.44 -4.16 -4.44
CA ILE A 348 33.92 -5.52 -4.24
C ILE A 348 34.21 -5.89 -2.79
N SER A 349 33.19 -6.29 -2.03
CA SER A 349 33.32 -6.65 -0.60
C SER A 349 32.27 -7.68 -0.18
N GLY A 350 32.57 -8.47 0.87
CA GLY A 350 31.67 -9.50 1.40
C GLY A 350 31.34 -10.67 0.47
N CYS A 351 31.89 -10.69 -0.75
CA CYS A 351 31.47 -11.59 -1.81
C CYS A 351 32.12 -12.97 -1.71
N THR A 352 31.40 -14.04 -2.07
CA THR A 352 31.92 -15.42 -2.00
C THR A 352 31.57 -16.26 -3.23
N VAL A 353 32.52 -17.04 -3.74
CA VAL A 353 32.30 -18.06 -4.76
C VAL A 353 32.40 -19.44 -4.11
N TYR A 354 31.37 -20.25 -4.26
CA TYR A 354 31.31 -21.63 -3.79
C TYR A 354 31.67 -22.56 -4.94
N THR A 355 32.67 -23.40 -4.72
CA THR A 355 33.28 -24.23 -5.78
C THR A 355 33.21 -25.72 -5.51
N LYS A 356 32.77 -26.17 -4.33
CA LYS A 356 32.78 -27.60 -3.99
C LYS A 356 31.93 -28.45 -4.94
N ALA A 357 30.73 -27.99 -5.32
CA ALA A 357 29.88 -28.65 -6.31
C ALA A 357 30.56 -28.84 -7.69
N PHE A 358 31.65 -28.13 -7.97
CA PHE A 358 32.42 -28.20 -9.22
C PHE A 358 33.87 -28.65 -8.99
N ALA A 359 34.25 -28.97 -7.75
CA ALA A 359 35.59 -29.43 -7.36
C ALA A 359 35.86 -30.88 -7.78
N GLU A 360 34.90 -31.53 -8.42
CA GLU A 360 35.02 -32.82 -9.12
C GLU A 360 35.55 -32.62 -10.54
N TYR A 361 35.14 -31.53 -11.23
CA TYR A 361 35.61 -31.15 -12.57
C TYR A 361 37.03 -30.54 -12.58
N ARG A 362 37.97 -31.11 -11.82
CA ARG A 362 39.37 -30.61 -11.71
C ARG A 362 40.17 -30.63 -13.00
N GLY A 363 39.73 -31.43 -13.99
CA GLY A 363 40.27 -31.39 -15.35
C GLY A 363 39.86 -30.13 -16.14
N GLY A 364 38.92 -29.34 -15.61
CA GLY A 364 38.37 -28.15 -16.26
C GLY A 364 37.33 -28.45 -17.33
N THR A 365 36.99 -29.71 -17.61
CA THR A 365 35.98 -30.11 -18.61
C THR A 365 35.02 -31.20 -18.13
N PHE A 366 33.88 -31.29 -18.81
CA PHE A 366 32.93 -32.42 -18.77
C PHE A 366 32.31 -32.64 -20.16
N THR A 367 31.62 -33.76 -20.35
CA THR A 367 30.95 -34.11 -21.62
C THR A 367 29.47 -34.36 -21.39
N ALA A 368 28.62 -33.78 -22.24
CA ALA A 368 27.18 -34.04 -22.28
C ALA A 368 26.69 -34.04 -23.74
N GLU A 369 25.78 -34.94 -24.11
CA GLU A 369 25.26 -35.06 -25.50
C GLU A 369 26.36 -35.11 -26.59
N GLU A 370 27.42 -35.90 -26.36
CA GLU A 370 28.64 -35.99 -27.22
C GLU A 370 29.45 -34.67 -27.36
N LYS A 371 29.09 -33.61 -26.63
CA LYS A 371 29.74 -32.29 -26.67
C LYS A 371 30.62 -32.12 -25.43
N GLU A 372 31.87 -31.70 -25.63
CA GLU A 372 32.76 -31.31 -24.52
C GLU A 372 32.54 -29.84 -24.14
N TYR A 373 32.51 -29.58 -22.83
CA TYR A 373 32.30 -28.28 -22.19
C TYR A 373 33.45 -27.98 -21.22
N ARG A 374 33.85 -26.70 -21.09
CA ARG A 374 34.83 -26.21 -20.12
C ARG A 374 34.14 -25.51 -18.95
N VAL A 375 34.43 -25.94 -17.74
CA VAL A 375 33.96 -25.32 -16.48
C VAL A 375 34.84 -24.12 -16.14
N ALA A 376 34.25 -23.03 -15.66
CA ALA A 376 34.98 -21.87 -15.19
C ALA A 376 35.86 -22.21 -13.97
N GLN A 377 37.18 -22.00 -14.08
CA GLN A 377 38.15 -22.25 -13.00
C GLN A 377 38.69 -20.97 -12.34
N ALA A 378 38.36 -19.79 -12.88
CA ALA A 378 38.85 -18.49 -12.40
C ALA A 378 37.70 -17.56 -12.03
N LEU A 379 37.94 -16.65 -11.08
CA LEU A 379 36.97 -15.64 -10.65
C LEU A 379 36.44 -14.78 -11.82
N ALA A 380 37.33 -14.39 -12.74
CA ALA A 380 36.93 -13.90 -14.05
C ALA A 380 37.68 -14.60 -15.18
N GLY A 381 37.00 -14.73 -16.32
CA GLY A 381 37.64 -15.16 -17.56
C GLY A 381 38.60 -14.11 -18.14
N ASP A 382 38.34 -12.82 -17.89
CA ASP A 382 39.16 -11.71 -18.37
C ASP A 382 39.15 -10.56 -17.35
N GLY A 383 40.31 -9.99 -17.04
CA GLY A 383 40.46 -8.97 -15.99
C GLY A 383 40.41 -9.50 -14.54
N ALA A 384 40.71 -10.77 -14.29
CA ALA A 384 40.65 -11.38 -12.94
C ALA A 384 41.49 -10.66 -11.87
N SER A 385 42.58 -9.99 -12.24
CA SER A 385 43.39 -9.14 -11.36
C SER A 385 42.65 -7.92 -10.77
N TYR A 386 41.49 -7.58 -11.32
CA TYR A 386 40.61 -6.52 -10.82
C TYR A 386 39.60 -7.01 -9.79
N ILE A 387 39.52 -8.34 -9.56
CA ILE A 387 38.68 -8.92 -8.52
C ILE A 387 39.52 -9.11 -7.26
N THR A 388 39.26 -8.25 -6.27
CA THR A 388 39.74 -8.38 -4.90
C THR A 388 38.52 -8.42 -3.96
N GLY A 389 38.67 -8.84 -2.71
CA GLY A 389 37.55 -8.89 -1.76
C GLY A 389 36.51 -9.99 -2.03
N VAL A 390 36.81 -10.97 -2.91
CA VAL A 390 36.00 -12.18 -3.13
C VAL A 390 36.68 -13.38 -2.48
N THR A 391 35.96 -14.07 -1.61
CA THR A 391 36.37 -15.34 -1.00
C THR A 391 36.08 -16.50 -1.96
N VAL A 392 36.96 -17.49 -2.04
CA VAL A 392 36.69 -18.77 -2.72
C VAL A 392 36.53 -19.85 -1.67
N ASN A 393 35.33 -20.39 -1.51
CA ASN A 393 35.02 -21.47 -0.57
C ASN A 393 35.02 -22.84 -1.31
N THR A 394 35.78 -23.78 -0.76
CA THR A 394 36.02 -25.14 -1.29
C THR A 394 35.58 -26.24 -0.32
N THR A 395 35.07 -25.91 0.87
CA THR A 395 34.92 -26.84 2.01
C THR A 395 33.48 -27.04 2.50
N ASP A 396 32.50 -26.58 1.72
CA ASP A 396 31.05 -26.63 1.97
C ASP A 396 30.52 -25.83 3.17
N GLU A 397 29.85 -24.73 2.84
CA GLU A 397 28.50 -24.43 3.34
C GLU A 397 27.92 -23.39 2.38
N ILE A 398 26.97 -23.78 1.53
CA ILE A 398 26.22 -22.80 0.72
C ILE A 398 25.41 -21.95 1.72
N PRO A 399 25.41 -20.61 1.62
CA PRO A 399 24.76 -19.76 2.62
C PRO A 399 23.25 -19.82 2.45
N SER A 400 22.49 -19.65 3.53
CA SER A 400 21.02 -19.62 3.46
C SER A 400 20.53 -18.35 2.75
N VAL A 401 20.27 -18.47 1.44
CA VAL A 401 19.84 -17.34 0.61
C VAL A 401 18.32 -17.30 0.47
N THR A 402 17.63 -16.80 1.48
CA THR A 402 16.23 -16.38 1.30
C THR A 402 16.21 -15.02 0.58
N ALA A 403 15.55 -14.93 -0.58
CA ALA A 403 15.21 -13.64 -1.18
C ALA A 403 14.30 -12.89 -0.19
N ARG A 404 14.67 -11.68 0.24
CA ARG A 404 14.08 -11.06 1.45
C ARG A 404 12.66 -10.50 1.27
N GLY A 405 11.65 -11.35 1.22
CA GLY A 405 10.23 -10.98 1.21
C GLY A 405 9.36 -12.05 1.87
N GLU A 406 8.18 -11.64 2.36
CA GLU A 406 7.36 -12.31 3.41
C GLU A 406 6.73 -13.67 3.02
N LYS A 407 7.18 -14.31 1.94
CA LYS A 407 6.74 -15.63 1.46
C LYS A 407 7.84 -16.47 0.78
N PHE A 408 9.05 -15.95 0.58
CA PHE A 408 10.03 -16.61 -0.28
C PHE A 408 10.81 -17.70 0.45
N VAL A 409 11.02 -18.81 -0.24
CA VAL A 409 11.67 -20.02 0.30
C VAL A 409 13.20 -19.84 0.34
N ASN A 410 13.84 -20.51 1.29
CA ASN A 410 15.27 -20.46 1.54
C ASN A 410 16.06 -21.29 0.50
N ALA A 411 17.10 -20.72 -0.10
CA ALA A 411 17.87 -21.40 -1.13
C ALA A 411 18.94 -22.39 -0.64
N THR A 412 19.20 -22.55 0.67
CA THR A 412 20.16 -23.59 1.15
C THR A 412 19.70 -25.00 0.83
N GLU A 413 18.39 -25.26 0.86
CA GLU A 413 17.82 -26.60 0.65
C GLU A 413 18.00 -27.08 -0.80
N TRP A 414 18.34 -26.18 -1.72
CA TRP A 414 18.62 -26.45 -3.13
C TRP A 414 20.10 -26.81 -3.40
N GLY A 415 20.91 -26.96 -2.35
CA GLY A 415 22.37 -27.02 -2.44
C GLY A 415 23.04 -28.38 -2.14
N ARG A 416 22.29 -29.44 -1.81
CA ARG A 416 22.88 -30.71 -1.30
C ARG A 416 22.57 -32.00 -2.08
N TYR A 417 22.07 -31.91 -3.31
CA TYR A 417 22.15 -33.04 -4.26
C TYR A 417 22.92 -32.67 -5.52
N LEU A 418 24.02 -33.39 -5.73
CA LEU A 418 24.83 -33.33 -6.95
C LEU A 418 24.05 -33.95 -8.11
N ALA A 419 23.84 -33.20 -9.18
CA ALA A 419 23.58 -33.77 -10.51
C ALA A 419 24.88 -34.42 -11.03
N GLY A 420 25.28 -35.54 -10.41
CA GLY A 420 26.65 -36.05 -10.49
C GLY A 420 26.88 -37.51 -10.08
N SER A 421 25.84 -38.36 -10.02
CA SER A 421 25.99 -39.79 -9.67
C SER A 421 25.87 -40.77 -10.85
N ILE A 422 25.59 -40.32 -12.09
CA ILE A 422 25.61 -41.20 -13.27
C ILE A 422 27.06 -41.49 -13.73
N GLY A 423 27.81 -42.23 -12.92
CA GLY A 423 29.06 -42.86 -13.34
C GLY A 423 30.13 -43.14 -12.27
N ASN A 424 30.38 -44.43 -11.99
CA ASN A 424 31.67 -44.99 -11.54
C ASN A 424 32.16 -44.75 -10.09
N GLY A 425 31.27 -44.80 -9.10
CA GLY A 425 31.65 -45.14 -7.72
C GLY A 425 31.81 -46.65 -7.53
N THR A 426 32.92 -47.11 -6.93
CA THR A 426 33.05 -48.52 -6.49
C THR A 426 32.64 -48.67 -5.01
N PRO A 427 32.16 -49.85 -4.55
CA PRO A 427 31.56 -50.00 -3.22
C PRO A 427 32.42 -49.53 -2.03
N ALA A 428 33.74 -49.53 -2.16
CA ALA A 428 34.67 -49.06 -1.12
C ALA A 428 34.64 -47.52 -0.90
N ALA A 429 34.01 -46.75 -1.78
CA ALA A 429 33.84 -45.30 -1.61
C ALA A 429 32.63 -44.91 -0.75
N ILE A 430 31.69 -45.84 -0.52
CA ILE A 430 30.46 -45.61 0.25
C ILE A 430 30.75 -45.59 1.76
N ASP A 431 31.75 -46.37 2.19
CA ASP A 431 32.15 -46.59 3.60
C ASP A 431 32.83 -45.37 4.26
N GLY A 432 32.93 -44.24 3.55
CA GLY A 432 33.55 -42.99 4.02
C GLY A 432 32.64 -41.76 4.04
N VAL A 433 31.36 -41.91 3.71
CA VAL A 433 30.34 -40.83 3.73
C VAL A 433 29.34 -41.02 4.89
N ALA A 434 29.39 -42.16 5.58
CA ALA A 434 28.52 -42.49 6.69
C ALA A 434 29.06 -41.96 8.03
N ASP A 435 28.80 -40.69 8.33
CA ASP A 435 28.68 -40.22 9.72
C ASP A 435 27.63 -39.11 9.85
N GLU A 436 26.93 -39.13 10.99
CA GLU A 436 25.93 -38.16 11.51
C GLU A 436 24.65 -37.85 10.68
N ALA A 437 24.62 -38.00 9.35
CA ALA A 437 23.40 -37.76 8.54
C ALA A 437 22.38 -38.94 8.48
N TYR A 438 22.48 -39.91 9.39
CA TYR A 438 22.06 -41.30 9.15
C TYR A 438 20.70 -41.73 9.76
N PHE A 439 19.71 -40.85 9.84
CA PHE A 439 18.45 -41.11 10.57
C PHE A 439 17.14 -41.18 9.75
N GLY A 440 17.22 -41.12 8.41
CA GLY A 440 16.07 -41.23 7.48
C GLY A 440 15.95 -42.54 6.69
N SER A 441 16.63 -43.63 7.10
CA SER A 441 16.65 -44.88 6.32
C SER A 441 15.35 -45.69 6.44
N PHE A 442 14.77 -46.08 5.30
CA PHE A 442 13.75 -47.13 5.27
C PHE A 442 14.41 -48.51 5.46
N ALA A 443 13.61 -49.53 5.81
CA ALA A 443 14.14 -50.75 6.42
C ALA A 443 14.92 -51.67 5.46
N ARG A 444 15.89 -52.39 6.03
CA ARG A 444 16.61 -53.51 5.38
C ARG A 444 15.71 -54.73 5.27
N TYR A 445 15.51 -55.25 4.06
CA TYR A 445 14.69 -56.44 3.82
C TYR A 445 15.48 -57.66 3.35
N GLU A 446 15.22 -58.80 3.99
CA GLU A 446 15.76 -60.11 3.63
C GLU A 446 14.62 -61.07 3.28
N LEU A 447 14.43 -61.36 1.99
CA LEU A 447 13.35 -62.24 1.53
C LEU A 447 13.76 -63.71 1.68
N GLY A 448 12.99 -64.45 2.50
CA GLY A 448 13.34 -65.80 2.94
C GLY A 448 13.32 -66.86 1.84
N THR A 449 14.37 -67.70 1.85
CA THR A 449 14.53 -69.08 1.28
C THR A 449 14.15 -69.42 -0.15
N GLU A 450 13.21 -68.76 -0.82
CA GLU A 450 12.84 -69.02 -2.22
C GLU A 450 13.01 -67.78 -3.13
N GLY A 451 12.99 -66.56 -2.58
CA GLY A 451 13.07 -65.32 -3.36
C GLY A 451 14.49 -64.77 -3.61
N GLY A 452 15.47 -65.14 -2.79
CA GLY A 452 16.90 -64.77 -2.94
C GLY A 452 17.28 -63.28 -2.86
N MET A 453 16.28 -62.40 -2.81
CA MET A 453 16.41 -60.95 -2.88
C MET A 453 16.70 -60.32 -1.51
N ARG A 454 17.61 -59.35 -1.47
CA ARG A 454 17.69 -58.36 -0.39
C ARG A 454 17.72 -56.96 -1.00
N ALA A 455 16.90 -56.07 -0.48
CA ALA A 455 16.95 -54.64 -0.80
C ALA A 455 17.20 -53.82 0.47
N ASP A 456 18.06 -52.82 0.33
CA ASP A 456 18.18 -51.69 1.27
C ASP A 456 17.74 -50.43 0.48
N LEU A 457 16.71 -49.72 0.95
CA LEU A 457 16.07 -48.62 0.20
C LEU A 457 16.07 -47.30 0.97
N HIS A 458 16.21 -46.20 0.24
CA HIS A 458 16.14 -44.84 0.74
C HIS A 458 15.27 -43.97 -0.18
N LEU A 459 14.45 -43.13 0.44
CA LEU A 459 13.62 -42.13 -0.24
C LEU A 459 13.98 -40.75 0.29
N VAL A 460 14.15 -39.79 -0.62
CA VAL A 460 14.44 -38.39 -0.32
C VAL A 460 13.58 -37.54 -1.25
N ALA A 461 13.05 -36.40 -0.81
CA ALA A 461 12.21 -35.55 -1.65
C ALA A 461 12.72 -34.11 -1.76
N ASP A 462 12.36 -33.45 -2.86
CA ASP A 462 12.31 -31.99 -2.94
C ASP A 462 10.85 -31.53 -3.12
N ALA A 463 10.63 -30.25 -3.45
CA ALA A 463 9.28 -29.70 -3.64
C ALA A 463 8.49 -30.32 -4.82
N ARG A 464 9.18 -30.89 -5.81
CA ARG A 464 8.69 -31.33 -7.13
C ARG A 464 8.97 -32.80 -7.43
N ASN A 465 10.02 -33.37 -6.83
CA ASN A 465 10.51 -34.72 -7.12
C ASN A 465 10.60 -35.60 -5.86
N LEU A 466 10.36 -36.90 -6.03
CA LEU A 466 10.72 -37.95 -5.08
C LEU A 466 11.88 -38.76 -5.69
N TYR A 467 12.98 -38.84 -4.96
CA TYR A 467 14.16 -39.62 -5.33
C TYR A 467 14.11 -40.99 -4.66
N LEU A 468 14.31 -42.04 -5.46
CA LEU A 468 14.42 -43.43 -5.01
C LEU A 468 15.85 -43.92 -5.20
N PHE A 469 16.48 -44.34 -4.10
CA PHE A 469 17.77 -45.03 -4.10
C PHE A 469 17.56 -46.45 -3.56
N ALA A 470 17.81 -47.47 -4.37
CA ALA A 470 17.59 -48.88 -4.01
C ALA A 470 18.85 -49.71 -4.29
N SER A 471 19.40 -50.35 -3.25
CA SER A 471 20.52 -51.29 -3.37
C SER A 471 20.00 -52.72 -3.27
N VAL A 472 20.03 -53.47 -4.37
CA VAL A 472 19.33 -54.75 -4.55
C VAL A 472 20.30 -55.88 -4.87
N ARG A 473 20.37 -56.87 -3.98
CA ARG A 473 21.09 -58.14 -4.22
C ARG A 473 20.11 -59.15 -4.79
N SER A 474 20.39 -59.70 -5.97
CA SER A 474 19.45 -60.55 -6.71
C SER A 474 20.13 -61.52 -7.68
N SER A 475 19.43 -62.61 -8.01
CA SER A 475 19.90 -63.71 -8.86
C SER A 475 19.87 -63.39 -10.36
N GLU A 476 20.62 -62.36 -10.76
CA GLU A 476 21.13 -62.08 -12.11
C GLU A 476 20.12 -61.99 -13.28
N ALA A 477 18.82 -61.94 -13.01
CA ALA A 477 17.79 -61.87 -14.04
C ALA A 477 17.53 -60.42 -14.46
N ALA A 478 17.55 -60.12 -15.76
CA ALA A 478 17.22 -58.79 -16.30
C ALA A 478 15.76 -58.36 -16.00
N SER A 479 14.88 -59.32 -15.70
CA SER A 479 13.48 -59.08 -15.29
C SER A 479 13.32 -58.57 -13.86
N ASP A 480 14.38 -58.64 -13.03
CA ASP A 480 14.37 -58.16 -11.65
C ASP A 480 14.07 -56.65 -11.63
N ALA A 481 13.22 -56.20 -10.70
CA ALA A 481 12.77 -54.81 -10.66
C ALA A 481 12.46 -54.29 -9.24
N VAL A 482 12.46 -52.96 -9.13
CA VAL A 482 11.88 -52.21 -8.01
C VAL A 482 10.78 -51.32 -8.57
N SER A 483 9.59 -51.38 -7.98
CA SER A 483 8.51 -50.43 -8.20
C SER A 483 8.28 -49.57 -6.96
N LEU A 484 7.91 -48.31 -7.16
CA LEU A 484 7.41 -47.41 -6.12
C LEU A 484 6.08 -46.81 -6.56
N THR A 485 5.05 -46.99 -5.73
CA THR A 485 3.76 -46.31 -5.83
C THR A 485 3.65 -45.28 -4.71
N VAL A 486 3.28 -44.05 -5.06
CA VAL A 486 2.99 -42.94 -4.14
C VAL A 486 1.52 -42.58 -4.25
N VAL A 487 0.85 -42.37 -3.12
CA VAL A 487 -0.54 -41.88 -3.06
C VAL A 487 -0.59 -40.58 -2.25
N SER A 488 -1.04 -39.51 -2.89
CA SER A 488 -1.11 -38.15 -2.37
C SER A 488 -2.56 -37.63 -2.46
N GLY A 489 -3.32 -37.81 -1.39
CA GLY A 489 -4.74 -37.44 -1.35
C GLY A 489 -5.58 -38.32 -2.29
N THR A 490 -5.98 -37.76 -3.44
CA THR A 490 -6.70 -38.49 -4.51
C THR A 490 -5.80 -38.92 -5.66
N GLU A 491 -4.55 -38.44 -5.71
CA GLU A 491 -3.62 -38.77 -6.79
C GLU A 491 -2.83 -40.04 -6.47
N THR A 492 -2.37 -40.71 -7.52
CA THR A 492 -1.49 -41.86 -7.44
C THR A 492 -0.47 -41.76 -8.56
N ALA A 493 0.77 -42.10 -8.26
CA ALA A 493 1.84 -42.24 -9.24
C ALA A 493 2.58 -43.56 -8.98
N THR A 494 2.90 -44.30 -10.04
CA THR A 494 3.63 -45.56 -9.96
C THR A 494 4.77 -45.56 -10.94
N PHE A 495 5.97 -45.85 -10.46
CA PHE A 495 7.21 -45.92 -11.24
C PHE A 495 7.85 -47.28 -11.02
N ARG A 496 8.53 -47.82 -12.05
CA ARG A 496 9.19 -49.13 -12.00
C ARG A 496 10.48 -49.11 -12.81
N VAL A 497 11.57 -49.55 -12.16
CA VAL A 497 12.92 -49.66 -12.73
C VAL A 497 13.34 -51.13 -12.72
N THR A 498 13.73 -51.65 -13.88
CA THR A 498 14.34 -52.99 -14.03
C THR A 498 15.87 -52.95 -13.95
N ARG A 499 16.47 -54.11 -13.66
CA ARG A 499 17.93 -54.31 -13.57
C ARG A 499 18.72 -53.96 -14.84
N ASP A 500 18.05 -53.88 -15.99
CA ASP A 500 18.65 -53.42 -17.26
C ASP A 500 18.62 -51.89 -17.48
N GLY A 501 18.06 -51.13 -16.53
CA GLY A 501 17.92 -49.68 -16.61
C GLY A 501 16.59 -49.20 -17.20
N THR A 502 15.67 -50.09 -17.60
CA THR A 502 14.38 -49.66 -18.16
C THR A 502 13.48 -49.06 -17.08
N LEU A 503 13.22 -47.76 -17.19
CA LEU A 503 12.25 -47.02 -16.39
C LEU A 503 10.88 -47.00 -17.09
N THR A 504 9.82 -47.23 -16.30
CA THR A 504 8.42 -47.17 -16.74
C THR A 504 7.57 -46.46 -15.68
N ALA A 505 6.52 -45.74 -16.09
CA ALA A 505 5.61 -45.05 -15.18
C ALA A 505 4.13 -45.25 -15.56
N ASP A 506 3.21 -44.80 -14.69
CA ASP A 506 1.76 -44.91 -14.91
C ASP A 506 1.20 -44.00 -16.03
N SER A 507 1.98 -43.01 -16.49
CA SER A 507 1.69 -42.24 -17.71
C SER A 507 2.96 -41.97 -18.51
N ALA A 508 2.81 -41.76 -19.82
CA ALA A 508 3.93 -41.41 -20.71
C ALA A 508 4.58 -40.07 -20.32
N GLU A 509 3.78 -39.08 -19.95
CA GLU A 509 4.23 -37.76 -19.47
C GLU A 509 5.10 -37.89 -18.19
N LYS A 510 4.67 -38.71 -17.23
CA LYS A 510 5.48 -39.02 -16.05
C LYS A 510 6.76 -39.76 -16.42
N GLN A 511 6.70 -40.71 -17.36
CA GLN A 511 7.87 -41.48 -17.81
C GLN A 511 8.90 -40.62 -18.57
N GLU A 512 8.45 -39.67 -19.40
CA GLU A 512 9.32 -38.69 -20.09
C GLU A 512 9.93 -37.66 -19.14
N ALA A 513 9.26 -37.37 -18.01
CA ALA A 513 9.73 -36.47 -16.95
C ALA A 513 10.44 -37.20 -15.78
N SER A 514 10.73 -38.50 -15.91
CA SER A 514 11.49 -39.28 -14.92
C SER A 514 12.85 -39.69 -15.48
N GLU A 515 13.87 -39.76 -14.62
CA GLU A 515 15.19 -40.29 -14.99
C GLU A 515 15.55 -41.48 -14.09
N ALA A 516 16.30 -42.45 -14.62
CA ALA A 516 16.86 -43.55 -13.82
C ALA A 516 18.25 -43.97 -14.30
N ALA A 517 19.10 -44.31 -13.35
CA ALA A 517 20.42 -44.89 -13.56
C ALA A 517 20.51 -46.23 -12.82
N VAL A 518 21.06 -47.25 -13.47
CA VAL A 518 21.28 -48.57 -12.87
C VAL A 518 22.73 -49.00 -13.04
N LEU A 519 23.37 -49.38 -11.93
CA LEU A 519 24.71 -49.96 -11.91
C LEU A 519 24.62 -51.42 -11.48
N ALA A 520 24.85 -52.34 -12.41
CA ALA A 520 24.81 -53.78 -12.18
C ALA A 520 26.21 -54.38 -12.01
N THR A 521 26.30 -55.38 -11.13
CA THR A 521 27.48 -56.18 -10.80
C THR A 521 27.08 -57.65 -10.60
N ASP A 522 28.05 -58.55 -10.53
CA ASP A 522 27.82 -59.98 -10.26
C ASP A 522 27.00 -60.15 -8.95
N GLY A 523 25.82 -60.77 -9.04
CA GLY A 523 24.88 -60.93 -7.92
C GLY A 523 24.21 -59.69 -7.31
N ALA A 524 24.48 -58.45 -7.76
CA ALA A 524 23.88 -57.23 -7.17
C ALA A 524 23.76 -56.04 -8.14
N TRP A 525 22.77 -55.17 -7.92
CA TRP A 525 22.56 -53.94 -8.68
C TRP A 525 22.06 -52.80 -7.79
N THR A 526 22.43 -51.56 -8.11
CA THR A 526 21.84 -50.35 -7.50
C THR A 526 21.02 -49.60 -8.55
N ALA A 527 19.85 -49.09 -8.14
CA ALA A 527 19.02 -48.20 -8.93
C ALA A 527 18.89 -46.86 -8.23
N GLU A 528 19.12 -45.79 -8.99
CA GLU A 528 18.83 -44.40 -8.60
C GLU A 528 17.77 -43.88 -9.57
N ALA A 529 16.68 -43.30 -9.08
CA ALA A 529 15.61 -42.77 -9.93
C ALA A 529 15.04 -41.46 -9.40
N LEU A 530 14.95 -40.46 -10.29
CA LEU A 530 14.27 -39.19 -10.09
C LEU A 530 12.84 -39.34 -10.61
N LEU A 531 11.86 -39.20 -9.72
CA LEU A 531 10.45 -39.42 -10.02
C LEU A 531 9.69 -38.10 -9.81
N PRO A 532 9.01 -37.54 -10.83
CA PRO A 532 8.33 -36.24 -10.76
C PRO A 532 7.04 -36.34 -9.95
N VAL A 533 7.17 -36.24 -8.62
CA VAL A 533 6.08 -36.31 -7.65
C VAL A 533 6.13 -35.07 -6.77
N SER A 534 5.25 -34.10 -7.03
CA SER A 534 5.13 -32.89 -6.23
C SER A 534 4.59 -33.21 -4.84
N LEU A 535 5.34 -32.82 -3.80
CA LEU A 535 4.91 -32.93 -2.40
C LEU A 535 4.53 -31.56 -1.79
N MET A 536 4.54 -30.48 -2.57
CA MET A 536 4.13 -29.15 -2.10
C MET A 536 2.70 -29.15 -1.55
N GLY A 537 2.55 -28.75 -0.28
CA GLY A 537 1.26 -28.73 0.44
C GLY A 537 0.77 -30.09 0.91
N ILE A 538 1.49 -31.18 0.65
CA ILE A 538 1.15 -32.53 1.12
C ILE A 538 1.75 -32.76 2.51
N HIS A 539 0.91 -33.03 3.50
CA HIS A 539 1.35 -33.26 4.89
C HIS A 539 1.90 -34.69 5.10
N SER A 540 1.33 -35.66 4.40
CA SER A 540 1.68 -37.09 4.49
C SER A 540 1.27 -37.84 3.22
N VAL A 541 2.02 -38.87 2.85
CA VAL A 541 1.74 -39.75 1.71
C VAL A 541 1.59 -41.20 2.16
N ASN A 542 0.87 -42.02 1.39
CA ASN A 542 1.03 -43.48 1.47
C ASN A 542 2.03 -43.91 0.41
N LEU A 543 2.94 -44.82 0.79
CA LEU A 543 3.99 -45.35 -0.08
C LEU A 543 3.80 -46.86 -0.22
N THR A 544 4.06 -47.43 -1.39
CA THR A 544 4.14 -48.88 -1.59
C THR A 544 5.33 -49.22 -2.46
N VAL A 545 6.25 -50.01 -1.92
CA VAL A 545 7.43 -50.52 -2.63
C VAL A 545 7.14 -51.96 -3.04
N THR A 546 7.43 -52.33 -4.28
CA THR A 546 7.28 -53.71 -4.77
C THR A 546 8.58 -54.20 -5.38
N LEU A 547 9.15 -55.27 -4.84
CA LEU A 547 10.26 -55.98 -5.47
C LEU A 547 9.71 -57.05 -6.42
N THR A 548 10.21 -57.13 -7.66
CA THR A 548 9.87 -58.20 -8.62
C THR A 548 11.09 -59.09 -8.84
N ASN A 549 10.92 -60.41 -8.77
CA ASN A 549 11.90 -61.42 -9.18
C ASN A 549 11.24 -62.52 -10.03
N ALA A 550 11.97 -63.58 -10.36
CA ALA A 550 11.44 -64.73 -11.10
C ALA A 550 10.41 -65.60 -10.32
N ALA A 551 10.23 -65.39 -9.02
CA ALA A 551 9.24 -66.08 -8.18
C ALA A 551 7.93 -65.29 -8.02
N GLY A 552 7.96 -63.96 -8.16
CA GLY A 552 6.76 -63.12 -8.16
C GLY A 552 7.02 -61.65 -7.81
N GLU A 553 5.96 -60.99 -7.35
CA GLU A 553 5.99 -59.64 -6.78
C GLU A 553 5.87 -59.69 -5.26
N HIS A 554 6.61 -58.82 -4.59
CA HIS A 554 6.69 -58.72 -3.13
C HIS A 554 6.46 -57.26 -2.70
N PRO A 555 5.20 -56.85 -2.46
CA PRO A 555 4.85 -55.49 -2.06
C PRO A 555 4.90 -55.26 -0.54
N GLU A 556 5.27 -54.05 -0.14
CA GLU A 556 5.21 -53.50 1.21
C GLU A 556 4.55 -52.11 1.15
N THR A 557 3.62 -51.82 2.06
CA THR A 557 2.91 -50.53 2.14
C THR A 557 3.17 -49.83 3.46
N LEU A 558 3.45 -48.53 3.41
CA LEU A 558 3.56 -47.62 4.54
C LEU A 558 2.47 -46.56 4.45
N GLU A 559 1.64 -46.43 5.49
CA GLU A 559 0.53 -45.48 5.54
C GLU A 559 0.90 -44.19 6.29
N ALA A 560 0.38 -43.06 5.82
CA ALA A 560 0.50 -41.74 6.43
C ALA A 560 1.95 -41.31 6.77
N VAL A 561 2.91 -41.66 5.92
CA VAL A 561 4.32 -41.27 6.05
C VAL A 561 4.41 -39.74 6.00
N PRO A 562 4.83 -39.05 7.07
CA PRO A 562 4.88 -37.60 7.10
C PRO A 562 5.91 -37.06 6.11
N VAL A 563 5.53 -36.09 5.27
CA VAL A 563 6.43 -35.59 4.21
C VAL A 563 7.71 -34.96 4.78
N ARG A 564 7.63 -34.35 5.98
CA ARG A 564 8.82 -33.86 6.72
C ARG A 564 9.87 -34.95 6.99
N ASP A 565 9.46 -36.21 7.15
CA ASP A 565 10.35 -37.34 7.45
C ASP A 565 11.05 -37.84 6.17
N ILE A 566 10.58 -37.40 4.99
CA ILE A 566 11.16 -37.63 3.65
C ILE A 566 12.00 -36.42 3.18
N LEU A 567 11.71 -35.21 3.69
CA LEU A 567 12.46 -33.96 3.43
C LEU A 567 13.72 -33.80 4.30
N GLY A 568 13.79 -34.47 5.46
CA GLY A 568 15.06 -34.69 6.18
C GLY A 568 15.71 -33.48 6.85
N ASN A 569 14.96 -32.47 7.30
CA ASN A 569 15.50 -31.26 7.94
C ASN A 569 15.03 -31.08 9.41
N GLU A 570 15.96 -30.80 10.33
CA GLU A 570 15.65 -30.28 11.68
C GLU A 570 15.76 -28.73 11.66
N GLY A 571 14.62 -28.06 11.83
CA GLY A 571 14.45 -26.67 11.41
C GLY A 571 15.06 -25.57 12.30
N VAL A 572 15.36 -24.43 11.65
CA VAL A 572 15.80 -23.18 12.31
C VAL A 572 14.63 -22.53 13.05
N ALA A 573 14.78 -22.31 14.36
CA ALA A 573 13.81 -21.61 15.20
C ALA A 573 14.06 -20.09 15.25
N VAL A 574 13.07 -19.31 15.67
CA VAL A 574 13.27 -17.88 15.98
C VAL A 574 14.17 -17.73 17.21
N THR A 575 14.96 -16.65 17.23
CA THR A 575 15.83 -16.24 18.35
C THR A 575 15.62 -14.79 18.78
N GLY A 576 14.87 -13.99 18.00
CA GLY A 576 14.51 -12.61 18.33
C GLY A 576 13.58 -11.94 17.32
N ILE A 577 13.01 -10.80 17.70
CA ILE A 577 12.23 -9.91 16.84
C ILE A 577 12.53 -8.45 17.21
N GLU A 578 12.64 -7.58 16.21
CA GLU A 578 12.93 -6.15 16.36
C GLU A 578 11.92 -5.32 15.55
N LEU A 579 11.49 -4.16 16.07
CA LEU A 579 10.64 -3.21 15.33
C LEU A 579 11.47 -2.03 14.82
N ASN A 580 11.12 -1.52 13.63
CA ASN A 580 11.73 -0.32 13.05
C ASN A 580 11.57 0.97 13.90
N LYS A 581 10.63 0.98 14.86
CA LYS A 581 10.35 2.09 15.78
C LYS A 581 9.90 1.55 17.13
N THR A 582 10.46 2.06 18.22
CA THR A 582 10.00 1.79 19.60
C THR A 582 8.97 2.81 20.11
N GLU A 583 8.94 4.00 19.51
CA GLU A 583 7.93 5.04 19.76
C GLU A 583 7.38 5.60 18.44
N LEU A 584 6.11 6.01 18.45
CA LEU A 584 5.42 6.60 17.31
C LEU A 584 4.45 7.70 17.79
N ALA A 585 4.44 8.84 17.11
CA ALA A 585 3.46 9.90 17.31
C ALA A 585 2.58 10.02 16.06
N LEU A 586 1.27 10.14 16.25
CA LEU A 586 0.25 10.32 15.21
C LEU A 586 -0.81 11.32 15.69
N LYS A 587 -1.54 11.93 14.77
CA LYS A 587 -2.83 12.59 15.06
C LYS A 587 -4.01 11.68 14.76
N THR A 588 -5.19 12.01 15.29
CA THR A 588 -6.42 11.27 14.98
C THR A 588 -6.67 11.20 13.46
N GLY A 589 -6.90 9.99 12.95
CA GLY A 589 -7.11 9.72 11.52
C GLY A 589 -5.83 9.43 10.72
N GLU A 590 -4.65 9.79 11.21
CA GLU A 590 -3.37 9.45 10.56
C GLU A 590 -3.09 7.93 10.63
N SER A 591 -2.17 7.45 9.78
CA SER A 591 -1.75 6.05 9.75
C SER A 591 -0.27 5.94 9.43
N ALA A 592 0.40 4.90 9.94
CA ALA A 592 1.80 4.63 9.66
C ALA A 592 2.12 3.13 9.84
N THR A 593 3.05 2.62 9.03
CA THR A 593 3.48 1.22 9.08
C THR A 593 4.63 1.04 10.08
N LEU A 594 4.47 0.07 10.97
CA LEU A 594 5.56 -0.55 11.73
C LEU A 594 6.02 -1.79 10.97
N THR A 595 7.34 -1.99 10.87
CA THR A 595 7.90 -3.20 10.25
C THR A 595 8.66 -4.00 11.28
N ALA A 596 8.45 -5.32 11.27
CA ALA A 596 9.10 -6.27 12.15
C ALA A 596 10.24 -7.00 11.41
N LYS A 597 11.31 -7.26 12.13
CA LYS A 597 12.50 -7.99 11.68
C LYS A 597 12.70 -9.18 12.59
N VAL A 598 12.31 -10.36 12.13
CA VAL A 598 12.56 -11.64 12.82
C VAL A 598 14.03 -12.04 12.63
N THR A 599 14.62 -12.66 13.66
CA THR A 599 16.02 -13.09 13.69
C THR A 599 16.11 -14.55 14.18
N PRO A 600 16.83 -15.45 13.49
CA PRO A 600 17.38 -15.25 12.16
C PRO A 600 16.22 -15.13 11.12
N PHE A 601 16.53 -14.66 9.92
CA PHE A 601 15.52 -14.33 8.90
C PHE A 601 15.02 -15.56 8.11
N ASP A 602 15.67 -16.70 8.30
CA ASP A 602 15.38 -18.02 7.76
C ASP A 602 14.77 -18.99 8.81
N ALA A 603 14.28 -18.44 9.93
CA ALA A 603 13.47 -19.20 10.88
C ALA A 603 12.18 -19.74 10.23
N TYR A 604 11.80 -20.97 10.57
CA TYR A 604 10.79 -21.76 9.85
C TYR A 604 9.36 -21.17 9.87
N ASP A 605 8.93 -20.52 10.95
CA ASP A 605 7.71 -19.69 10.97
C ASP A 605 8.07 -18.26 11.40
N PRO A 606 8.38 -17.36 10.44
CA PRO A 606 8.66 -15.96 10.70
C PRO A 606 7.37 -15.12 10.80
N THR A 607 6.18 -15.73 10.86
CA THR A 607 4.90 -15.02 10.90
C THR A 607 4.81 -14.17 12.16
N VAL A 608 4.45 -12.90 11.99
CA VAL A 608 4.27 -11.94 13.07
C VAL A 608 2.78 -11.69 13.29
N GLU A 609 2.27 -12.08 14.45
CA GLU A 609 0.94 -11.71 14.92
C GLU A 609 1.00 -10.31 15.55
N TRP A 610 0.13 -9.41 15.08
CA TRP A 610 0.07 -8.02 15.51
C TRP A 610 -1.14 -7.77 16.43
N SER A 611 -0.95 -6.98 17.48
CA SER A 611 -2.01 -6.59 18.41
C SER A 611 -1.85 -5.15 18.92
N SER A 612 -2.95 -4.53 19.34
CA SER A 612 -3.00 -3.22 20.00
C SER A 612 -3.53 -3.39 21.42
N SER A 613 -2.89 -2.72 22.39
CA SER A 613 -3.35 -2.72 23.79
C SER A 613 -4.68 -1.99 24.00
N ASP A 614 -5.07 -1.10 23.07
CA ASP A 614 -6.36 -0.40 23.08
C ASP A 614 -6.82 -0.15 21.64
N THR A 615 -7.74 -1.02 21.17
CA THR A 615 -8.35 -0.95 19.83
C THR A 615 -9.33 0.23 19.66
N THR A 616 -9.61 0.98 20.72
CA THR A 616 -10.43 2.21 20.66
C THR A 616 -9.59 3.47 20.44
N VAL A 617 -8.29 3.42 20.78
CA VAL A 617 -7.29 4.47 20.48
C VAL A 617 -6.72 4.26 19.08
N LEU A 618 -6.31 3.04 18.73
CA LEU A 618 -5.78 2.69 17.41
C LEU A 618 -6.01 1.23 17.05
N SER A 619 -6.18 0.94 15.76
CA SER A 619 -6.08 -0.42 15.22
C SER A 619 -4.69 -0.67 14.63
N VAL A 620 -4.32 -1.94 14.53
CA VAL A 620 -3.17 -2.44 13.77
C VAL A 620 -3.63 -3.60 12.88
N SER A 621 -3.10 -3.69 11.66
CA SER A 621 -3.37 -4.82 10.75
C SER A 621 -2.40 -5.99 10.97
N ASP A 622 -2.71 -7.12 10.33
CA ASP A 622 -1.82 -8.26 10.08
C ASP A 622 -0.46 -7.90 9.46
N ARG A 623 -0.36 -6.72 8.81
CA ARG A 623 0.85 -6.17 8.17
C ARG A 623 1.47 -4.99 8.93
N GLY A 624 1.18 -4.85 10.23
CA GLY A 624 1.76 -3.78 11.06
C GLY A 624 1.33 -2.35 10.71
N ILE A 625 0.28 -2.17 9.89
CA ILE A 625 -0.25 -0.84 9.55
C ILE A 625 -1.07 -0.34 10.73
N VAL A 626 -0.58 0.70 11.41
CA VAL A 626 -1.24 1.34 12.54
C VAL A 626 -2.14 2.47 12.05
N LYS A 627 -3.38 2.52 12.53
CA LYS A 627 -4.35 3.60 12.22
C LYS A 627 -4.92 4.24 13.48
N ALA A 628 -4.62 5.53 13.66
CA ALA A 628 -5.06 6.33 14.79
C ALA A 628 -6.57 6.60 14.71
N SER A 629 -7.31 6.26 15.77
CA SER A 629 -8.77 6.35 15.83
C SER A 629 -9.28 7.34 16.87
N LYS A 630 -8.56 7.55 17.98
CA LYS A 630 -8.84 8.57 19.01
C LYS A 630 -7.55 9.05 19.69
N PRO A 631 -7.53 10.26 20.28
CA PRO A 631 -6.46 10.68 21.17
C PRO A 631 -6.25 9.72 22.35
N GLY A 632 -4.99 9.45 22.69
CA GLY A 632 -4.64 8.50 23.75
C GLY A 632 -3.24 7.92 23.58
N ARG A 633 -2.96 6.83 24.30
CA ARG A 633 -1.72 6.04 24.16
C ARG A 633 -2.05 4.57 24.17
N ALA A 634 -1.50 3.82 23.20
CA ALA A 634 -1.62 2.38 23.13
C ALA A 634 -0.28 1.77 22.68
N THR A 635 0.01 0.56 23.16
CA THR A 635 1.18 -0.21 22.74
C THR A 635 0.76 -1.15 21.61
N VAL A 636 1.50 -1.13 20.51
CA VAL A 636 1.39 -2.12 19.45
C VAL A 636 2.44 -3.20 19.70
N THR A 637 2.02 -4.45 19.76
CA THR A 637 2.90 -5.61 19.96
C THR A 637 2.95 -6.44 18.69
N ALA A 638 4.17 -6.73 18.24
CA ALA A 638 4.50 -7.73 17.24
C ALA A 638 5.02 -8.97 17.96
N LYS A 639 4.37 -10.13 17.75
CA LYS A 639 4.71 -11.42 18.38
C LYS A 639 4.99 -12.46 17.32
N THR A 640 6.04 -13.27 17.45
CA THR A 640 6.24 -14.41 16.54
C THR A 640 5.28 -15.55 16.85
N ARG A 641 4.79 -16.20 15.78
CA ARG A 641 3.72 -17.20 15.85
C ARG A 641 4.11 -18.52 16.53
N ASP A 642 5.41 -18.81 16.59
CA ASP A 642 5.98 -19.85 17.47
C ASP A 642 5.81 -19.55 18.97
N GLY A 643 5.39 -18.32 19.30
CA GLY A 643 5.11 -17.84 20.64
C GLY A 643 6.32 -17.28 21.40
N GLY A 644 7.53 -17.45 20.87
CA GLY A 644 8.78 -17.28 21.59
C GLY A 644 9.24 -15.83 21.81
N HIS A 645 8.93 -14.93 20.86
CA HIS A 645 9.52 -13.59 20.83
C HIS A 645 8.49 -12.47 20.60
N GLU A 646 8.70 -11.33 21.26
CA GLU A 646 7.83 -10.15 21.19
C GLU A 646 8.65 -8.86 21.11
N ALA A 647 8.17 -7.89 20.32
CA ALA A 647 8.66 -6.52 20.28
C ALA A 647 7.51 -5.51 20.26
N THR A 648 7.71 -4.35 20.89
CA THR A 648 6.63 -3.39 21.18
C THR A 648 6.95 -1.98 20.73
N CYS A 649 5.97 -1.29 20.14
CA CYS A 649 6.02 0.14 19.85
C CYS A 649 4.99 0.90 20.70
N THR A 650 5.40 1.95 21.40
CA THR A 650 4.47 2.84 22.12
C THR A 650 3.97 3.92 21.18
N VAL A 651 2.68 3.88 20.84
CA VAL A 651 2.05 4.89 19.98
C VAL A 651 1.29 5.89 20.83
N THR A 652 1.56 7.19 20.64
CA THR A 652 0.82 8.28 21.26
C THR A 652 0.03 9.02 20.17
N VAL A 653 -1.29 9.05 20.31
CA VAL A 653 -2.20 9.77 19.41
C VAL A 653 -2.58 11.10 20.05
N THR A 654 -2.30 12.21 19.37
CA THR A 654 -2.72 13.56 19.76
C THR A 654 -3.97 14.01 19.01
N PRO A 655 -4.78 14.92 19.57
CA PRO A 655 -5.95 15.44 18.87
C PRO A 655 -5.57 16.35 17.69
N ASN A 656 -6.48 16.43 16.73
CA ASN A 656 -6.53 17.52 15.76
C ASN A 656 -7.11 18.75 16.46
N GLU A 657 -6.23 19.63 16.93
CA GLU A 657 -6.59 20.90 17.57
C GLU A 657 -7.35 21.84 16.61
N VAL A 658 -8.20 22.69 17.18
CA VAL A 658 -8.88 23.77 16.46
C VAL A 658 -7.88 24.86 16.10
N THR A 659 -8.03 25.46 14.93
CA THR A 659 -7.22 26.59 14.44
C THR A 659 -8.03 27.83 14.07
N GLY A 660 -9.37 27.77 14.20
CA GLY A 660 -10.25 28.92 14.05
C GLY A 660 -11.74 28.57 14.01
N VAL A 661 -12.58 29.58 14.23
CA VAL A 661 -14.03 29.53 13.98
C VAL A 661 -14.43 30.71 13.09
N THR A 662 -15.39 30.49 12.20
CA THR A 662 -15.92 31.53 11.29
C THR A 662 -17.45 31.48 11.25
N LEU A 663 -18.08 32.59 10.87
CA LEU A 663 -19.54 32.71 10.72
C LEU A 663 -19.93 32.95 9.26
N SER A 664 -21.11 32.47 8.88
CA SER A 664 -21.70 32.68 7.54
C SER A 664 -22.05 34.13 7.21
N LEU A 665 -22.13 35.00 8.22
CA LEU A 665 -22.41 36.44 8.14
C LEU A 665 -21.68 37.14 9.30
N THR A 666 -21.17 38.34 9.07
CA THR A 666 -20.63 39.25 10.09
C THR A 666 -21.62 40.35 10.48
N GLU A 667 -22.66 40.57 9.68
CA GLU A 667 -23.72 41.56 9.91
C GLU A 667 -25.08 40.95 9.55
N LEU A 668 -26.13 41.31 10.31
CA LEU A 668 -27.47 40.75 10.15
C LEU A 668 -28.55 41.76 10.59
N THR A 669 -29.33 42.27 9.65
CA THR A 669 -30.56 43.04 9.96
C THR A 669 -31.78 42.12 10.03
N LEU A 670 -32.64 42.29 11.04
CA LEU A 670 -33.91 41.56 11.19
C LEU A 670 -35.04 42.49 11.63
N GLU A 671 -36.24 42.31 11.07
CA GLU A 671 -37.46 42.84 11.71
C GLU A 671 -37.75 42.03 13.00
N ILE A 672 -38.38 42.66 13.99
CA ILE A 672 -38.84 42.00 15.23
C ILE A 672 -39.65 40.72 14.98
N GLY A 673 -39.42 39.69 15.80
CA GLY A 673 -40.06 38.39 15.71
C GLY A 673 -39.57 37.50 14.56
N LYS A 674 -38.75 38.01 13.63
CA LYS A 674 -38.08 37.18 12.61
C LYS A 674 -36.93 36.39 13.23
N LYS A 675 -36.47 35.38 12.47
CA LYS A 675 -35.40 34.48 12.86
C LYS A 675 -34.47 34.22 11.69
N LYS A 676 -33.18 34.03 11.98
CA LYS A 676 -32.14 33.67 11.00
C LYS A 676 -31.17 32.69 11.62
N LEU A 677 -30.84 31.63 10.89
CA LEU A 677 -29.76 30.73 11.24
C LEU A 677 -28.43 31.37 10.82
N LEU A 678 -27.54 31.62 11.78
CA LEU A 678 -26.12 31.81 11.54
C LEU A 678 -25.45 30.43 11.55
N VAL A 679 -24.65 30.14 10.52
CA VAL A 679 -23.89 28.88 10.45
C VAL A 679 -22.45 29.18 10.86
N CYS A 680 -21.95 28.47 11.86
CA CYS A 680 -20.54 28.50 12.25
C CYS A 680 -19.76 27.37 11.56
N THR A 681 -18.53 27.64 11.16
CA THR A 681 -17.59 26.64 10.63
C THR A 681 -16.33 26.64 11.48
N VAL A 682 -16.00 25.49 12.07
CA VAL A 682 -14.77 25.25 12.84
C VAL A 682 -13.71 24.67 11.91
N ALA A 683 -12.48 25.19 11.99
CA ALA A 683 -11.33 24.74 11.22
C ALA A 683 -10.28 24.08 12.15
N PRO A 684 -9.54 23.05 11.68
CA PRO A 684 -9.70 22.35 10.40
C PRO A 684 -10.96 21.46 10.38
N GLU A 685 -11.38 21.00 9.19
CA GLU A 685 -12.57 20.15 9.05
C GLU A 685 -12.41 18.77 9.74
N ASN A 686 -11.20 18.33 10.04
CA ASN A 686 -10.92 17.12 10.82
C ASN A 686 -10.60 17.38 12.31
N ALA A 687 -10.89 18.57 12.85
CA ALA A 687 -10.73 18.86 14.28
C ALA A 687 -11.53 17.88 15.16
N ASP A 688 -10.90 17.38 16.23
CA ASP A 688 -11.52 16.37 17.12
C ASP A 688 -12.58 16.97 18.05
N ASN A 689 -12.37 18.20 18.50
CA ASN A 689 -13.40 18.99 19.15
C ASN A 689 -13.92 20.08 18.21
N LYS A 690 -15.23 20.13 18.01
CA LYS A 690 -15.94 21.19 17.25
C LYS A 690 -17.08 21.82 18.04
N ASN A 691 -17.12 21.58 19.35
CA ASN A 691 -18.11 22.17 20.24
C ASN A 691 -17.91 23.69 20.28
N VAL A 692 -19.01 24.42 20.23
CA VAL A 692 -19.05 25.88 20.29
C VAL A 692 -20.16 26.33 21.24
N THR A 693 -19.89 27.42 21.96
CA THR A 693 -20.89 28.14 22.76
C THR A 693 -21.34 29.37 21.98
N TRP A 694 -22.65 29.67 22.04
CA TRP A 694 -23.23 30.86 21.44
C TRP A 694 -23.74 31.79 22.53
N THR A 695 -23.47 33.09 22.41
CA THR A 695 -23.91 34.13 23.36
C THR A 695 -24.50 35.33 22.63
N SER A 696 -25.32 36.12 23.35
CA SER A 696 -25.80 37.43 22.90
C SER A 696 -25.34 38.50 23.88
N GLY A 697 -24.90 39.65 23.37
CA GLY A 697 -24.58 40.82 24.19
C GLY A 697 -25.82 41.47 24.83
N ASN A 698 -27.02 41.24 24.29
CA ASN A 698 -28.29 41.75 24.79
C ASN A 698 -29.48 40.90 24.32
N GLU A 699 -29.90 39.94 25.15
CA GLU A 699 -31.04 39.05 24.85
C GLU A 699 -32.36 39.77 24.61
N ALA A 700 -32.55 40.98 25.16
CA ALA A 700 -33.76 41.79 24.95
C ALA A 700 -33.84 42.38 23.54
N VAL A 701 -32.71 42.52 22.83
CA VAL A 701 -32.68 42.87 21.40
C VAL A 701 -32.77 41.59 20.56
N ALA A 702 -31.85 40.65 20.76
CA ALA A 702 -31.87 39.37 20.07
C ALA A 702 -31.31 38.23 20.93
N THR A 703 -31.96 37.06 20.85
CA THR A 703 -31.48 35.82 21.47
C THR A 703 -30.93 34.87 20.43
N VAL A 704 -29.86 34.15 20.75
CA VAL A 704 -29.34 33.02 19.98
C VAL A 704 -29.57 31.72 20.74
N SER A 705 -29.78 30.62 20.04
CA SER A 705 -29.82 29.27 20.63
C SER A 705 -28.56 28.47 20.27
N ALA A 706 -28.30 27.37 20.97
CA ALA A 706 -27.09 26.54 20.85
C ALA A 706 -26.76 25.97 19.44
N ASN A 707 -27.62 26.19 18.44
CA ASN A 707 -27.41 25.83 17.04
C ASN A 707 -27.27 27.06 16.10
N GLY A 708 -27.06 28.27 16.63
CA GLY A 708 -26.90 29.51 15.85
C GLY A 708 -28.20 30.14 15.35
N LEU A 709 -29.38 29.67 15.77
CA LEU A 709 -30.65 30.31 15.38
C LEU A 709 -30.90 31.59 16.20
N VAL A 710 -30.65 32.74 15.57
CA VAL A 710 -30.94 34.07 16.11
C VAL A 710 -32.44 34.37 15.98
N THR A 711 -33.02 34.97 17.02
CA THR A 711 -34.40 35.46 17.11
C THR A 711 -34.41 36.90 17.56
N ALA A 712 -34.98 37.80 16.74
CA ALA A 712 -35.21 39.19 17.08
C ALA A 712 -36.33 39.33 18.13
N GLN A 713 -36.03 39.95 19.28
CA GLN A 713 -36.95 40.12 20.41
C GLN A 713 -37.44 41.57 20.58
N GLY A 714 -36.57 42.56 20.36
CA GLY A 714 -36.86 43.98 20.55
C GLY A 714 -35.89 44.88 19.79
N GLY A 715 -36.26 46.14 19.58
CA GLY A 715 -35.52 47.08 18.73
C GLY A 715 -34.16 47.50 19.30
N GLY A 716 -33.14 47.56 18.43
CA GLY A 716 -31.79 48.00 18.81
C GLY A 716 -30.68 47.23 18.10
N GLU A 717 -29.48 47.28 18.66
CA GLU A 717 -28.29 46.59 18.15
C GLU A 717 -27.69 45.68 19.22
N THR A 718 -27.17 44.52 18.81
CA THR A 718 -26.47 43.59 19.70
C THR A 718 -25.53 42.65 18.95
N ASP A 719 -24.51 42.15 19.62
CA ASP A 719 -23.55 41.22 19.07
C ASP A 719 -23.92 39.78 19.43
N ILE A 720 -23.91 38.90 18.43
CA ILE A 720 -24.00 37.45 18.60
C ILE A 720 -22.62 36.85 18.39
N THR A 721 -22.05 36.30 19.47
CA THR A 721 -20.71 35.69 19.46
C THR A 721 -20.84 34.17 19.43
N VAL A 722 -19.98 33.53 18.64
CA VAL A 722 -19.67 32.09 18.74
C VAL A 722 -18.23 31.94 19.25
N THR A 723 -18.05 31.14 20.30
CA THR A 723 -16.75 30.86 20.94
C THR A 723 -16.52 29.35 20.92
N THR A 724 -15.29 28.90 20.63
CA THR A 724 -14.92 27.47 20.71
C THR A 724 -14.94 26.99 22.17
N GLU A 725 -15.20 25.70 22.43
CA GLU A 725 -15.37 25.17 23.81
C GLU A 725 -14.12 25.36 24.69
N ASP A 726 -12.93 25.45 24.09
CA ASP A 726 -11.66 25.74 24.77
C ASP A 726 -11.45 27.23 25.08
N GLY A 727 -12.27 28.13 24.52
CA GLY A 727 -12.16 29.58 24.64
C GLY A 727 -11.09 30.23 23.75
N THR A 728 -10.43 29.49 22.85
CA THR A 728 -9.26 29.99 22.10
C THR A 728 -9.64 30.82 20.88
N PHE A 729 -10.81 30.59 20.26
CA PHE A 729 -11.24 31.29 19.06
C PHE A 729 -12.69 31.79 19.15
N GLU A 730 -12.91 33.02 18.65
CA GLU A 730 -14.21 33.66 18.61
C GLU A 730 -14.52 34.21 17.22
N ALA A 731 -15.81 34.26 16.87
CA ALA A 731 -16.32 35.01 15.73
C ALA A 731 -17.63 35.72 16.13
N VAL A 732 -17.82 36.94 15.62
CA VAL A 732 -18.93 37.82 16.01
C VAL A 732 -19.78 38.17 14.78
N CYS A 733 -21.10 38.25 14.98
CA CYS A 733 -22.03 38.85 14.03
C CYS A 733 -22.79 39.98 14.70
N HIS A 734 -22.70 41.19 14.15
CA HIS A 734 -23.44 42.36 14.58
C HIS A 734 -24.89 42.25 14.10
N VAL A 735 -25.86 42.32 15.02
CA VAL A 735 -27.29 42.14 14.73
C VAL A 735 -28.06 43.43 15.02
N THR A 736 -28.64 44.02 13.98
CA THR A 736 -29.56 45.16 14.09
C THR A 736 -31.00 44.67 13.99
N VAL A 737 -31.79 44.86 15.04
CA VAL A 737 -33.23 44.56 15.05
C VAL A 737 -34.03 45.83 14.81
N THR A 738 -34.80 45.86 13.74
CA THR A 738 -35.72 46.95 13.41
C THR A 738 -37.13 46.67 13.92
N VAL A 739 -37.74 47.70 14.49
CA VAL A 739 -39.12 47.70 15.00
C VAL A 739 -39.82 48.91 14.41
N THR A 740 -40.86 48.67 13.62
CA THR A 740 -41.66 49.74 13.01
C THR A 740 -42.57 50.41 14.04
N LEU A 741 -42.48 51.72 14.12
CA LEU A 741 -43.39 52.59 14.85
C LEU A 741 -44.84 52.41 14.38
N SER A 742 -45.78 52.43 15.32
CA SER A 742 -47.23 52.28 15.08
C SER A 742 -48.06 53.37 15.77
N GLY A 743 -47.46 54.16 16.66
CA GLY A 743 -48.08 55.32 17.29
C GLY A 743 -47.05 56.20 18.00
N LEU A 744 -47.42 57.47 18.22
CA LEU A 744 -46.69 58.43 19.06
C LEU A 744 -47.68 59.09 20.01
N THR A 745 -47.26 59.35 21.25
CA THR A 745 -48.04 60.09 22.25
C THR A 745 -47.14 61.01 23.07
N PHE A 746 -47.71 62.09 23.60
CA PHE A 746 -47.12 62.85 24.71
C PHE A 746 -47.85 62.48 26.01
N SER A 747 -47.13 62.49 27.12
CA SER A 747 -47.68 62.24 28.47
C SER A 747 -48.54 63.40 28.98
N GLU A 748 -48.25 64.61 28.54
CA GLU A 748 -49.05 65.83 28.73
C GLU A 748 -49.54 66.31 27.36
N SER A 749 -50.83 66.62 27.18
CA SER A 749 -51.35 67.14 25.90
C SER A 749 -51.16 68.66 25.75
N GLU A 750 -51.05 69.36 26.87
CA GLU A 750 -50.84 70.79 26.97
C GLU A 750 -49.84 71.08 28.09
N ILE A 751 -48.96 72.07 27.90
CA ILE A 751 -48.06 72.57 28.95
C ILE A 751 -48.07 74.10 28.99
N SER A 752 -47.88 74.65 30.19
CA SER A 752 -47.53 76.06 30.38
C SER A 752 -46.02 76.21 30.60
N MET A 753 -45.47 77.32 30.11
CA MET A 753 -44.09 77.77 30.34
C MET A 753 -44.06 79.29 30.54
N THR A 754 -42.99 79.80 31.15
CA THR A 754 -42.71 81.24 31.25
C THR A 754 -41.70 81.70 30.18
N VAL A 755 -41.75 82.97 29.77
CA VAL A 755 -40.79 83.49 28.77
C VAL A 755 -39.35 83.34 29.27
N GLY A 756 -38.48 82.69 28.47
CA GLY A 756 -37.10 82.36 28.84
C GLY A 756 -36.91 80.97 29.47
N GLU A 757 -37.99 80.26 29.77
CA GLU A 757 -37.95 78.91 30.32
C GLU A 757 -37.55 77.86 29.28
N LYS A 758 -36.93 76.76 29.75
CA LYS A 758 -36.59 75.57 28.96
C LYS A 758 -37.20 74.33 29.60
N LYS A 759 -37.87 73.49 28.80
CA LYS A 759 -38.46 72.21 29.23
C LYS A 759 -38.23 71.17 28.15
N THR A 760 -37.56 70.06 28.49
CA THR A 760 -37.46 68.90 27.58
C THR A 760 -38.75 68.10 27.64
N VAL A 761 -39.29 67.73 26.47
CA VAL A 761 -40.45 66.85 26.33
C VAL A 761 -40.07 65.61 25.53
N SER A 762 -40.52 64.44 26.00
CA SER A 762 -40.27 63.15 25.35
C SER A 762 -41.54 62.64 24.69
N ALA A 763 -41.44 62.24 23.42
CA ALA A 763 -42.50 61.51 22.73
C ALA A 763 -42.41 60.02 23.09
N GLU A 764 -43.49 59.45 23.61
CA GLU A 764 -43.61 58.02 23.85
C GLU A 764 -43.89 57.30 22.52
N LYS A 765 -42.98 56.40 22.12
CA LYS A 765 -43.15 55.54 20.95
C LYS A 765 -44.07 54.37 21.30
N THR A 766 -44.92 53.98 20.35
CA THR A 766 -45.68 52.72 20.40
C THR A 766 -45.28 51.81 19.24
N PRO A 767 -44.68 50.63 19.46
CA PRO A 767 -44.13 50.17 20.74
C PRO A 767 -42.92 51.02 21.19
N SER A 768 -42.55 50.92 22.47
CA SER A 768 -41.54 51.79 23.10
C SER A 768 -40.12 51.59 22.56
N ASP A 769 -39.84 50.44 21.97
CA ASP A 769 -38.57 50.05 21.35
C ASP A 769 -38.53 50.31 19.82
N ALA A 770 -39.54 51.00 19.27
CA ALA A 770 -39.58 51.32 17.84
C ALA A 770 -38.32 52.09 17.38
N THR A 771 -37.67 51.59 16.34
CA THR A 771 -36.35 52.07 15.91
C THR A 771 -36.41 53.28 14.96
N ASP A 772 -37.60 53.62 14.43
CA ASP A 772 -37.74 54.71 13.46
C ASP A 772 -37.25 56.06 13.99
N PRO A 773 -36.55 56.86 13.16
CA PRO A 773 -36.15 58.21 13.52
C PRO A 773 -37.37 59.13 13.65
N LEU A 774 -37.31 60.02 14.63
CA LEU A 774 -38.31 61.05 14.86
C LEU A 774 -37.79 62.41 14.39
N THR A 775 -38.71 63.26 13.94
CA THR A 775 -38.47 64.65 13.54
C THR A 775 -39.40 65.55 14.34
N TRP A 776 -38.92 66.74 14.70
CA TRP A 776 -39.62 67.70 15.55
C TRP A 776 -39.80 69.03 14.83
N GLU A 777 -40.96 69.67 14.99
CA GLU A 777 -41.27 70.98 14.45
C GLU A 777 -42.19 71.78 15.38
N SER A 778 -42.22 73.10 15.23
CA SER A 778 -43.13 74.00 15.96
C SER A 778 -43.96 74.80 14.96
N SER A 779 -45.25 74.98 15.24
CA SER A 779 -46.15 75.80 14.44
C SER A 779 -45.78 77.29 14.45
N ASP A 780 -45.10 77.74 15.52
CA ASP A 780 -44.53 79.08 15.62
C ASP A 780 -43.21 79.04 16.41
N SER A 781 -42.10 78.98 15.66
CA SER A 781 -40.75 78.97 16.20
C SER A 781 -40.28 80.31 16.78
N THR A 782 -41.10 81.36 16.72
CA THR A 782 -40.86 82.65 17.40
C THR A 782 -41.49 82.72 18.78
N VAL A 783 -42.49 81.88 19.07
CA VAL A 783 -43.12 81.70 20.39
C VAL A 783 -42.44 80.56 21.15
N VAL A 784 -42.27 79.40 20.52
CA VAL A 784 -41.56 78.22 21.09
C VAL A 784 -40.71 77.54 20.03
N SER A 785 -39.41 77.42 20.27
CA SER A 785 -38.51 76.60 19.46
C SER A 785 -38.30 75.20 20.07
N VAL A 786 -38.02 74.20 19.22
CA VAL A 786 -37.75 72.81 19.59
C VAL A 786 -36.50 72.31 18.85
N ASN A 787 -35.68 71.47 19.48
CA ASN A 787 -34.55 70.79 18.84
C ASN A 787 -34.83 69.30 18.56
N GLU A 788 -33.89 68.63 17.89
CA GLU A 788 -34.00 67.21 17.51
C GLU A 788 -34.17 66.25 18.72
N GLN A 789 -33.83 66.71 19.93
CA GLN A 789 -33.92 65.97 21.19
C GLN A 789 -35.18 66.31 22.01
N GLY A 790 -36.09 67.14 21.49
CA GLY A 790 -37.32 67.55 22.18
C GLY A 790 -37.13 68.61 23.27
N GLU A 791 -36.00 69.33 23.30
CA GLU A 791 -35.81 70.47 24.20
C GLU A 791 -36.59 71.69 23.69
N LEU A 792 -37.57 72.15 24.46
CA LEU A 792 -38.33 73.36 24.17
C LEU A 792 -37.67 74.59 24.80
N THR A 793 -37.67 75.71 24.07
CA THR A 793 -37.31 77.03 24.62
C THR A 793 -38.47 78.01 24.39
N ALA A 794 -38.99 78.61 25.45
CA ALA A 794 -40.04 79.61 25.40
C ALA A 794 -39.45 80.99 25.09
N LEU A 795 -39.84 81.61 23.96
CA LEU A 795 -39.19 82.80 23.40
C LEU A 795 -40.04 84.07 23.52
N ALA A 796 -41.37 83.95 23.39
CA ALA A 796 -42.32 85.05 23.51
C ALA A 796 -43.66 84.52 24.07
N ALA A 797 -44.46 85.40 24.69
CA ALA A 797 -45.78 85.01 25.19
C ALA A 797 -46.75 84.73 24.04
N GLY A 798 -47.54 83.66 24.16
CA GLY A 798 -48.39 83.16 23.09
C GLY A 798 -48.72 81.67 23.24
N SER A 799 -49.22 81.05 22.17
CA SER A 799 -49.49 79.61 22.11
C SER A 799 -48.97 79.03 20.80
N ALA A 800 -48.16 77.97 20.88
CA ALA A 800 -47.64 77.24 19.73
C ALA A 800 -47.89 75.74 19.90
N THR A 801 -48.05 75.02 18.78
CA THR A 801 -48.15 73.56 18.78
C THR A 801 -46.84 72.96 18.31
N VAL A 802 -46.24 72.11 19.14
CA VAL A 802 -45.06 71.31 18.81
C VAL A 802 -45.54 69.97 18.27
N THR A 803 -45.04 69.59 17.10
CA THR A 803 -45.36 68.31 16.44
C THR A 803 -44.11 67.44 16.43
N VAL A 804 -44.29 66.16 16.75
CA VAL A 804 -43.28 65.11 16.57
C VAL A 804 -43.82 64.06 15.61
N LYS A 805 -43.02 63.63 14.63
CA LYS A 805 -43.45 62.70 13.58
C LYS A 805 -42.33 61.80 13.07
N ASN A 806 -42.69 60.65 12.51
CA ASN A 806 -41.76 59.78 11.79
C ASN A 806 -41.33 60.40 10.43
N ALA A 807 -40.31 59.80 9.79
CA ALA A 807 -39.66 60.36 8.61
C ALA A 807 -40.55 60.61 7.38
N ASP A 808 -41.67 59.89 7.23
CA ASP A 808 -42.65 60.09 6.15
C ASP A 808 -43.89 60.91 6.57
N GLY A 809 -44.00 61.26 7.87
CA GLY A 809 -45.13 61.99 8.44
C GLY A 809 -46.42 61.17 8.60
N SER A 810 -46.39 59.85 8.40
CA SER A 810 -47.58 58.99 8.53
C SER A 810 -48.04 58.79 9.99
N ILE A 811 -47.14 58.98 10.96
CA ILE A 811 -47.41 58.87 12.40
C ILE A 811 -46.89 60.13 13.07
N GLN A 812 -47.75 60.85 13.79
CA GLN A 812 -47.42 62.09 14.48
C GLN A 812 -48.17 62.26 15.81
N ALA A 813 -47.59 63.02 16.73
CA ALA A 813 -48.23 63.52 17.94
C ALA A 813 -48.02 65.03 18.07
N THR A 814 -48.94 65.71 18.78
CA THR A 814 -48.95 67.17 18.94
C THR A 814 -49.09 67.57 20.40
N LEU A 815 -48.32 68.57 20.82
CA LEU A 815 -48.30 69.17 22.16
C LEU A 815 -48.60 70.66 22.05
N THR A 816 -49.59 71.17 22.79
CA THR A 816 -49.85 72.61 22.86
C THR A 816 -49.02 73.24 23.97
N VAL A 817 -48.23 74.26 23.63
CA VAL A 817 -47.34 74.98 24.56
C VAL A 817 -47.84 76.42 24.71
N THR A 818 -48.32 76.76 25.90
CA THR A 818 -48.76 78.12 26.25
C THR A 818 -47.64 78.84 27.00
N VAL A 819 -47.07 79.88 26.40
CA VAL A 819 -46.05 80.72 27.04
C VAL A 819 -46.70 81.94 27.67
N THR A 820 -46.42 82.15 28.96
CA THR A 820 -46.92 83.28 29.76
C THR A 820 -45.81 84.24 30.15
N GLU A 821 -46.14 85.52 30.31
CA GLU A 821 -45.19 86.52 30.84
C GLU A 821 -44.98 86.30 32.35
N PRO A 822 -43.77 86.55 32.89
CA PRO A 822 -43.53 86.47 34.33
C PRO A 822 -44.41 87.44 35.12
N ALA A 823 -45.06 86.96 36.18
CA ALA A 823 -45.95 87.78 37.00
C ALA A 823 -45.16 88.86 37.79
N GLU A 824 -45.52 90.13 37.61
CA GLU A 824 -44.89 91.27 38.27
C GLU A 824 -45.27 91.34 39.76
N SER A 825 -44.28 91.34 40.66
CA SER A 825 -44.48 91.24 42.11
C SER A 825 -44.40 92.60 42.82
N THR A 826 -45.41 92.95 43.63
CA THR A 826 -45.43 94.16 44.47
C THR A 826 -44.96 93.90 45.92
N PRO A 827 -44.27 94.84 46.61
CA PRO A 827 -43.63 94.60 47.90
C PRO A 827 -44.33 95.21 49.14
N THR A 828 -44.32 94.49 50.27
CA THR A 828 -44.30 95.01 51.67
C THR A 828 -43.91 93.81 52.59
N ASP A 829 -42.90 93.84 53.47
CA ASP A 829 -42.67 94.62 54.72
C ASP A 829 -43.68 94.28 55.85
N THR A 830 -43.34 93.92 57.11
CA THR A 830 -42.13 93.38 57.81
C THR A 830 -42.51 93.03 59.28
N GLU A 831 -41.84 92.06 59.93
CA GLU A 831 -41.20 92.16 61.28
C GLU A 831 -40.80 90.78 61.90
N GLU A 832 -39.48 90.55 62.04
CA GLU A 832 -38.69 90.36 63.30
C GLU A 832 -39.22 89.57 64.54
N PRO A 833 -38.35 89.15 65.52
CA PRO A 833 -36.88 89.31 65.62
C PRO A 833 -36.05 88.06 66.07
N LYS A 834 -34.72 88.15 65.87
CA LYS A 834 -33.60 87.37 66.53
C LYS A 834 -33.53 85.85 66.27
N GLY A 835 -32.38 85.24 65.92
CA GLY A 835 -30.97 85.67 65.75
C GLY A 835 -30.01 84.47 66.01
N CYS A 836 -28.68 84.50 65.82
CA CYS A 836 -27.73 85.45 65.23
C CYS A 836 -26.32 84.77 65.05
N ALA A 837 -25.38 85.39 64.31
CA ALA A 837 -23.94 85.06 64.16
C ALA A 837 -23.55 83.72 63.46
N SER A 838 -22.41 83.57 62.73
CA SER A 838 -21.50 84.56 62.10
C SER A 838 -20.44 83.91 61.16
N ALA A 839 -19.98 84.68 60.15
CA ALA A 839 -18.63 84.68 59.50
C ALA A 839 -18.25 83.64 58.39
N LEU A 840 -17.31 83.89 57.46
CA LEU A 840 -16.93 85.10 56.67
C LEU A 840 -15.88 84.78 55.55
N GLY A 841 -16.19 85.04 54.26
CA GLY A 841 -15.21 85.19 53.14
C GLY A 841 -14.49 83.93 52.60
N ALA A 842 -13.71 83.98 51.50
CA ALA A 842 -13.64 84.91 50.34
C ALA A 842 -12.67 84.36 49.24
N GLY A 843 -12.82 84.73 47.95
CA GLY A 843 -11.70 84.77 46.97
C GLY A 843 -11.78 83.91 45.69
N LEU A 844 -11.52 84.56 44.55
CA LEU A 844 -11.10 84.04 43.22
C LEU A 844 -9.58 84.39 43.04
N PRO A 845 -8.85 84.23 41.88
CA PRO A 845 -9.15 83.66 40.55
C PRO A 845 -8.00 82.82 39.88
N MET A 846 -8.18 82.49 38.58
CA MET A 846 -7.22 82.70 37.46
C MET A 846 -6.43 81.53 36.79
N LEU A 847 -6.21 81.72 35.48
CA LEU A 847 -5.43 80.95 34.49
C LEU A 847 -3.94 80.72 34.84
N LEU A 848 -3.37 79.59 34.36
CA LEU A 848 -2.45 79.56 33.19
C LEU A 848 -2.22 78.13 32.66
N ALA A 849 -1.52 77.99 31.53
CA ALA A 849 -1.11 76.72 30.90
C ALA A 849 0.41 76.68 30.68
N ILE A 850 0.98 75.48 30.47
CA ILE A 850 2.10 75.12 29.55
C ILE A 850 2.47 73.64 29.74
N ALA A 851 3.16 73.04 28.76
CA ALA A 851 3.39 71.60 28.63
C ALA A 851 4.87 71.16 28.80
N ALA A 852 5.09 69.85 28.60
CA ALA A 852 6.33 69.16 28.18
C ALA A 852 7.26 68.52 29.25
N ILE A 853 7.27 67.17 29.20
CA ILE A 853 8.44 66.27 29.07
C ILE A 853 9.66 66.47 30.01
N GLY A 854 9.95 65.44 30.81
CA GLY A 854 11.26 65.19 31.43
C GLY A 854 11.46 63.69 31.71
N THR A 855 12.60 63.12 31.32
CA THR A 855 12.82 61.65 31.30
C THR A 855 14.20 61.21 31.85
N VAL A 856 14.37 59.88 32.03
CA VAL A 856 15.65 59.12 32.15
C VAL A 856 16.35 59.03 33.53
N ALA A 857 16.39 57.80 34.05
CA ALA A 857 17.61 57.11 34.58
C ALA A 857 17.32 55.59 34.70
N LYS A 858 18.24 54.63 34.45
CA LYS A 858 19.68 54.72 34.12
C LYS A 858 20.20 53.46 33.35
N LYS A 859 21.35 53.64 32.67
CA LYS A 859 22.28 52.65 32.04
C LYS A 859 22.72 51.53 33.03
N ARG A 860 23.35 50.37 32.69
CA ARG A 860 24.00 49.74 31.49
C ARG A 860 24.06 48.19 31.76
N LYS A 861 24.67 47.21 31.04
CA LYS A 861 25.65 47.11 29.91
C LYS A 861 25.55 45.75 29.17
N HIS A 862 26.10 45.73 27.94
CA HIS A 862 26.45 44.62 27.02
C HIS A 862 27.24 43.43 27.63
N GLY A 863 27.25 42.22 27.07
CA GLY A 863 26.72 41.78 25.76
C GLY A 863 27.82 41.37 24.77
N ASN A 864 27.44 40.55 23.79
CA ASN A 864 28.08 40.35 22.47
C ASN A 864 27.01 39.84 21.49
#